data_AF-A0A3Q9AA49-F1
#
_entry.id   AF-A0A3Q9AA49-F1
#
_cell.length_a   1.000
_cell.length_b   1.000
_cell.length_c   1.000
_cell.angle_alpha   90.00
_cell.angle_beta   90.00
_cell.angle_gamma   90.00
#
_symmetry.space_group_name_H-M   'P 1'
#
loop_
_entity.id
_entity.type
_entity.pdbx_description
1 polymer ?
#
loop_
_entity_poly.entity_id
_entity_poly.type
_entity_poly.pdbx_seq_one_letter_code
_entity_poly.pdbx_strand_id
1 'polypeptide(L)'
;MVNVSEIGFVTAEQDNWVQLTVYDKLTDPAIGWARKIGDGDQVRLVEVAAPPRIEFGIWSFIKGCVDAEFWINGLDPKTPFFVTADYLIAWALIETGNLTDTKNKFGNIASKTPPGDGTGPFQLTTDEWKTFLEDPLGADYSTASRELGLDQIAGAAFLARKAMSDISAAITQNDAAAGMTDTQTVAGPYTPAYIDVLLAHMFGLPTAIKFRAMKLAGQGGTAAKEVLAQSFGAADVETLLTTRENVLKDWDSKVEETVDGAIVNVEKLLQAAFAKAFALIKEQAPEDLPNSDGDAPWMPVAEAEQAAWAPLGDETTPAAQARIREYFQAVERPLAAGAQIPPWCGGFAGFCVNKASPALLKTIKDPPVSGSWRSFGNETVPLGDPSPPKGAVVVLSPDKNSSSASHVGFFSRYLGSDNEQVELLGGNQSDRVTLTKFDRAKILAIRWQSAAKTQDDNAAGAANAGQLSTLLDFIGQFESGKNYNAFFGKSGNTDNPPVASMKVSEILIFQDKMVANNKISSACGKYQIVRKTLKGLISSGVIKTTDVFSPANQDMLAIALMKGRGLGSFLTNPMTGDRVQQFMLSLAKEWASMPVPFDTRGRFRRVARGESYYASDGVNKSLTTPELFEAAVRSIHA
;
A
#
# COMPACT_ATOMS: atom_id res chain seq x y z
N MET A 1 24.09 -13.83 41.23
CA MET A 1 25.48 -14.33 41.20
C MET A 1 25.60 -15.13 39.92
N VAL A 2 26.36 -14.63 38.93
CA VAL A 2 26.59 -15.34 37.67
C VAL A 2 27.77 -16.28 37.90
N ASN A 3 27.65 -17.55 37.53
CA ASN A 3 28.75 -18.51 37.69
C ASN A 3 29.92 -18.11 36.78
N VAL A 4 31.16 -18.37 37.21
CA VAL A 4 32.42 -17.94 36.54
C VAL A 4 32.58 -18.52 35.11
N SER A 5 31.68 -19.42 34.68
CA SER A 5 31.65 -20.04 33.35
C SER A 5 30.68 -19.40 32.35
N GLU A 6 29.81 -18.49 32.78
CA GLU A 6 28.77 -17.86 31.94
C GLU A 6 29.25 -16.48 31.48
N ILE A 7 29.37 -16.29 30.16
CA ILE A 7 29.71 -14.99 29.57
C ILE A 7 28.41 -14.37 29.05
N GLY A 8 28.01 -13.24 29.65
CA GLY A 8 26.87 -12.44 29.20
C GLY A 8 27.31 -11.33 28.26
N PHE A 9 26.64 -11.20 27.10
CA PHE A 9 26.84 -10.09 26.17
C PHE A 9 25.57 -9.24 26.07
N VAL A 10 25.75 -7.92 25.91
CA VAL A 10 24.68 -7.00 25.57
C VAL A 10 24.50 -7.01 24.05
N THR A 11 23.32 -7.39 23.58
CA THR A 11 23.01 -7.44 22.14
C THR A 11 22.20 -6.23 21.66
N ALA A 12 21.45 -5.56 22.55
CA ALA A 12 20.69 -4.35 22.25
C ALA A 12 20.40 -3.51 23.52
N GLU A 13 20.35 -2.19 23.38
CA GLU A 13 20.03 -1.22 24.45
C GLU A 13 18.90 -0.27 24.02
N GLN A 14 17.88 -0.08 24.86
CA GLN A 14 16.74 0.83 24.62
C GLN A 14 16.20 1.39 25.94
N ASP A 15 16.20 2.71 26.16
CA ASP A 15 15.55 3.35 27.34
C ASP A 15 15.87 2.70 28.70
N ASN A 16 17.15 2.38 28.94
CA ASN A 16 17.68 1.64 30.11
C ASN A 16 17.38 0.14 30.15
N TRP A 17 16.77 -0.42 29.11
CA TRP A 17 16.63 -1.85 28.89
C TRP A 17 17.80 -2.40 28.12
N VAL A 18 18.24 -3.59 28.50
CA VAL A 18 19.39 -4.29 27.95
C VAL A 18 18.98 -5.73 27.68
N GLN A 19 19.06 -6.18 26.43
CA GLN A 19 18.90 -7.60 26.14
C GLN A 19 20.25 -8.29 26.41
N LEU A 20 20.22 -9.32 27.25
CA LEU A 20 21.36 -10.12 27.64
C LEU A 20 21.25 -11.50 26.99
N THR A 21 22.31 -11.92 26.32
CA THR A 21 22.49 -13.32 25.90
C THR A 21 23.48 -13.97 26.84
N VAL A 22 23.03 -15.00 27.55
CA VAL A 22 23.86 -15.81 28.45
C VAL A 22 24.23 -17.10 27.72
N TYR A 23 25.54 -17.28 27.52
CA TYR A 23 26.06 -18.51 26.93
C TYR A 23 26.39 -19.52 28.04
N ASP A 24 25.77 -20.69 27.96
CA ASP A 24 26.23 -21.91 28.63
C ASP A 24 26.91 -22.81 27.59
N LYS A 25 27.97 -23.52 27.98
CA LYS A 25 28.64 -24.51 27.12
C LYS A 25 27.82 -25.80 26.97
N LEU A 26 26.77 -25.99 27.78
CA LEU A 26 26.00 -27.23 27.86
C LEU A 26 24.57 -27.12 27.31
N THR A 27 24.06 -25.91 27.04
CA THR A 27 22.70 -25.68 26.53
C THR A 27 22.67 -24.55 25.50
N ASP A 28 21.55 -24.43 24.80
CA ASP A 28 21.31 -23.28 23.92
C ASP A 28 21.39 -21.95 24.72
N PRO A 29 21.88 -20.87 24.10
CA PRO A 29 21.99 -19.57 24.77
C PRO A 29 20.64 -19.07 25.27
N ALA A 30 20.58 -18.68 26.55
CA ALA A 30 19.39 -18.09 27.13
C ALA A 30 19.37 -16.58 26.86
N ILE A 31 18.23 -16.05 26.43
CA ILE A 31 18.04 -14.62 26.16
C ILE A 31 17.05 -14.05 27.18
N GLY A 32 17.43 -12.97 27.85
CA GLY A 32 16.60 -12.27 28.83
C GLY A 32 16.77 -10.77 28.76
N TRP A 33 15.87 -10.03 29.40
CA TRP A 33 15.96 -8.57 29.49
C TRP A 33 16.37 -8.14 30.89
N ALA A 34 17.22 -7.13 30.97
CA ALA A 34 17.61 -6.48 32.20
C ALA A 34 17.38 -4.97 32.09
N ARG A 35 17.08 -4.31 33.22
CA ARG A 35 16.97 -2.85 33.30
C ARG A 35 18.09 -2.32 34.18
N LYS A 36 18.74 -1.25 33.70
CA LYS A 36 19.70 -0.47 34.46
C LYS A 36 18.97 0.33 35.54
N ILE A 37 19.35 0.15 36.80
CA ILE A 37 18.79 0.89 37.94
C ILE A 37 19.92 1.46 38.83
N GLY A 38 19.66 2.60 39.47
CA GLY A 38 20.61 3.32 40.33
C GLY A 38 21.29 4.50 39.64
N ASP A 39 21.89 5.39 40.44
CA ASP A 39 22.57 6.61 39.99
C ASP A 39 24.06 6.59 40.39
N GLY A 40 24.90 7.34 39.66
CA GLY A 40 26.33 7.46 39.94
C GLY A 40 27.08 6.12 39.85
N ASP A 41 27.87 5.78 40.86
CA ASP A 41 28.68 4.55 40.90
C ASP A 41 27.88 3.30 41.34
N GLN A 42 26.56 3.42 41.58
CA GLN A 42 25.69 2.32 42.04
C GLN A 42 24.72 1.80 40.99
N VAL A 43 25.14 1.86 39.74
CA VAL A 43 24.40 1.29 38.62
C VAL A 43 24.45 -0.24 38.67
N ARG A 44 23.29 -0.91 38.61
CA ARG A 44 23.19 -2.37 38.45
C ARG A 44 22.13 -2.76 37.43
N LEU A 45 22.29 -3.94 36.84
CA LEU A 45 21.28 -4.58 35.99
C LEU A 45 20.35 -5.44 36.84
N VAL A 46 19.05 -5.31 36.64
CA VAL A 46 18.03 -6.17 37.26
C VAL A 46 17.22 -6.83 36.16
N GLU A 47 17.07 -8.14 36.23
CA GLU A 47 16.22 -8.90 35.32
C GLU A 47 14.78 -8.39 35.34
N VAL A 48 14.20 -8.26 34.16
CA VAL A 48 12.88 -7.68 33.93
C VAL A 48 12.21 -8.40 32.76
N ALA A 49 10.88 -8.45 32.75
CA ALA A 49 10.14 -8.91 31.57
C ALA A 49 10.41 -7.98 30.38
N ALA A 50 10.46 -8.48 29.15
CA ALA A 50 10.80 -7.70 27.95
C ALA A 50 10.17 -6.28 27.93
N PRO A 51 10.89 -5.26 27.45
CA PRO A 51 10.38 -3.90 27.40
C PRO A 51 9.01 -3.87 26.69
N PRO A 52 8.09 -3.01 27.15
CA PRO A 52 6.86 -2.78 26.41
C PRO A 52 7.21 -2.46 24.96
N ARG A 53 6.64 -3.23 24.03
CA ARG A 53 6.88 -3.03 22.60
C ARG A 53 6.41 -1.63 22.23
N ILE A 54 7.19 -0.95 21.37
CA ILE A 54 6.87 0.43 20.98
C ILE A 54 5.50 0.44 20.30
N GLU A 55 4.53 1.05 20.98
CA GLU A 55 3.21 1.31 20.44
C GLU A 55 3.33 2.38 19.35
N PHE A 56 2.63 2.19 18.24
CA PHE A 56 2.59 3.15 17.15
C PHE A 56 1.19 3.74 17.03
N GLY A 57 1.11 5.01 16.64
CA GLY A 57 -0.17 5.68 16.44
C GLY A 57 -0.90 5.12 15.22
N ILE A 58 -2.21 4.85 15.37
CA ILE A 58 -3.08 4.37 14.28
C ILE A 58 -2.92 5.19 12.99
N TRP A 59 -2.94 6.51 13.09
CA TRP A 59 -2.73 7.40 11.95
C TRP A 59 -1.41 7.13 11.22
N SER A 60 -0.31 6.97 11.96
CA SER A 60 1.01 6.71 11.35
C SER A 60 1.04 5.36 10.64
N PHE A 61 0.30 4.37 11.17
CA PHE A 61 0.16 3.07 10.55
C PHE A 61 -0.67 3.14 9.26
N ILE A 62 -1.83 3.80 9.29
CA ILE A 62 -2.69 3.99 8.12
C ILE A 62 -1.94 4.74 7.01
N LYS A 63 -1.29 5.87 7.34
CA LYS A 63 -0.47 6.61 6.36
C LYS A 63 0.72 5.80 5.87
N GLY A 64 1.36 5.01 6.73
CA GLY A 64 2.41 4.08 6.31
C GLY A 64 1.92 3.08 5.27
N CYS A 65 0.70 2.55 5.43
CA CYS A 65 0.08 1.62 4.46
C CYS A 65 -0.26 2.32 3.14
N VAL A 66 -0.79 3.56 3.19
CA VAL A 66 -1.04 4.39 1.99
C VAL A 66 0.27 4.67 1.24
N ASP A 67 1.31 5.11 1.95
CA ASP A 67 2.63 5.33 1.37
C ASP A 67 3.20 4.03 0.76
N ALA A 68 3.01 2.90 1.44
CA ALA A 68 3.49 1.61 0.98
C ALA A 68 2.79 1.13 -0.29
N GLU A 69 1.48 1.39 -0.44
CA GLU A 69 0.75 1.14 -1.69
C GLU A 69 1.40 1.92 -2.85
N PHE A 70 1.62 3.22 -2.69
CA PHE A 70 2.25 4.03 -3.75
C PHE A 70 3.67 3.53 -4.06
N TRP A 71 4.45 3.24 -3.03
CA TRP A 71 5.82 2.77 -3.16
C TRP A 71 5.89 1.42 -3.87
N ILE A 72 5.24 0.38 -3.35
CA ILE A 72 5.38 -1.00 -3.84
C ILE A 72 4.85 -1.17 -5.27
N ASN A 73 3.76 -0.47 -5.61
CA ASN A 73 3.13 -0.54 -6.93
C ASN A 73 3.84 0.39 -7.94
N GLY A 74 4.60 1.38 -7.47
CA GLY A 74 5.40 2.28 -8.31
C GLY A 74 6.72 1.69 -8.82
N LEU A 75 7.26 0.65 -8.16
CA LEU A 75 8.58 0.09 -8.44
C LEU A 75 8.70 -0.59 -9.80
N ASP A 76 7.66 -1.34 -10.19
CA ASP A 76 7.59 -1.96 -11.51
C ASP A 76 6.16 -1.86 -12.02
N PRO A 77 5.84 -0.86 -12.86
CA PRO A 77 4.48 -0.67 -13.34
C PRO A 77 3.99 -1.84 -14.22
N LYS A 78 4.88 -2.73 -14.69
CA LYS A 78 4.53 -3.84 -15.57
C LYS A 78 4.03 -5.07 -14.82
N THR A 79 4.39 -5.20 -13.54
CA THR A 79 4.02 -6.37 -12.72
C THR A 79 2.52 -6.52 -12.57
N PRO A 80 1.91 -7.73 -12.76
CA PRO A 80 0.48 -7.93 -12.61
C PRO A 80 -0.06 -7.64 -11.19
N PHE A 81 0.84 -7.69 -10.22
CA PHE A 81 0.58 -7.72 -8.79
C PHE A 81 0.43 -6.32 -8.21
N PHE A 82 -0.71 -6.06 -7.57
CA PHE A 82 -1.04 -4.78 -6.95
C PHE A 82 -1.34 -5.00 -5.48
N VAL A 83 -0.77 -4.18 -4.59
CA VAL A 83 -1.03 -4.27 -3.15
C VAL A 83 -1.69 -2.98 -2.69
N THR A 84 -2.94 -3.04 -2.26
CA THR A 84 -3.67 -1.86 -1.75
C THR A 84 -3.35 -1.59 -0.27
N ALA A 85 -3.47 -0.33 0.13
CA ALA A 85 -3.28 0.13 1.49
C ALA A 85 -4.30 -0.52 2.44
N ASP A 86 -5.55 -0.64 2.01
CA ASP A 86 -6.59 -1.27 2.80
C ASP A 86 -6.43 -2.79 2.93
N TYR A 87 -5.71 -3.46 2.01
CA TYR A 87 -5.29 -4.85 2.23
C TYR A 87 -4.23 -4.95 3.33
N LEU A 88 -3.22 -4.08 3.33
CA LEU A 88 -2.22 -4.06 4.41
C LEU A 88 -2.88 -3.80 5.77
N ILE A 89 -3.80 -2.85 5.82
CA ILE A 89 -4.57 -2.55 7.03
C ILE A 89 -5.43 -3.75 7.42
N ALA A 90 -6.11 -4.39 6.45
CA ALA A 90 -6.94 -5.56 6.68
C ALA A 90 -6.14 -6.76 7.23
N TRP A 91 -4.98 -7.05 6.64
CA TRP A 91 -4.06 -8.07 7.13
C TRP A 91 -3.69 -7.80 8.59
N ALA A 92 -3.25 -6.58 8.92
CA ALA A 92 -2.90 -6.25 10.29
C ALA A 92 -4.10 -6.33 11.26
N LEU A 93 -5.31 -5.95 10.84
CA LEU A 93 -6.53 -6.10 11.65
C LEU A 93 -6.85 -7.57 11.96
N ILE A 94 -6.67 -8.46 10.98
CA ILE A 94 -6.92 -9.90 11.13
C ILE A 94 -5.90 -10.51 12.08
N GLU A 95 -4.61 -10.20 11.90
CA GLU A 95 -3.55 -10.75 12.75
C GLU A 95 -3.64 -10.23 14.18
N THR A 96 -3.91 -8.94 14.37
CA THR A 96 -4.05 -8.36 15.70
C THR A 96 -5.38 -8.70 16.41
N GLY A 97 -6.32 -9.36 15.72
CA GLY A 97 -7.62 -9.72 16.28
C GLY A 97 -8.55 -8.52 16.50
N ASN A 98 -8.26 -7.39 15.88
CA ASN A 98 -8.91 -6.11 16.13
C ASN A 98 -10.08 -5.83 15.19
N LEU A 99 -10.74 -6.85 14.62
CA LEU A 99 -11.94 -6.63 13.80
C LEU A 99 -13.09 -6.02 14.62
N THR A 100 -13.27 -6.48 15.87
CA THR A 100 -14.38 -6.05 16.75
C THR A 100 -13.98 -4.99 17.78
N ASP A 101 -12.70 -4.64 17.92
CA ASP A 101 -12.25 -3.63 18.89
C ASP A 101 -12.76 -2.23 18.53
N THR A 102 -13.59 -1.65 19.39
CA THR A 102 -14.13 -0.29 19.23
C THR A 102 -13.12 0.79 19.59
N LYS A 103 -11.98 0.44 20.19
CA LYS A 103 -10.90 1.38 20.53
C LYS A 103 -9.93 1.62 19.38
N ASN A 104 -10.09 0.90 18.26
CA ASN A 104 -9.27 1.02 17.05
C ASN A 104 -7.76 0.95 17.34
N LYS A 105 -7.32 0.18 18.34
CA LYS A 105 -5.89 0.09 18.64
C LYS A 105 -5.22 -0.91 17.71
N PHE A 106 -4.17 -0.51 17.01
CA PHE A 106 -3.22 -1.47 16.44
C PHE A 106 -2.12 -1.70 17.46
N GLY A 107 -1.92 -2.95 17.85
CA GLY A 107 -0.87 -3.33 18.79
C GLY A 107 0.31 -3.95 18.07
N ASN A 108 1.51 -3.70 18.58
CA ASN A 108 2.67 -4.52 18.28
C ASN A 108 2.61 -5.79 19.15
N ILE A 109 1.90 -6.81 18.66
CA ILE A 109 1.62 -8.03 19.44
C ILE A 109 2.74 -9.07 19.33
N ALA A 110 2.91 -9.88 20.37
CA ALA A 110 3.80 -11.05 20.35
C ALA A 110 3.28 -12.14 19.40
N SER A 111 4.04 -13.23 19.26
CA SER A 111 3.63 -14.36 18.41
C SER A 111 2.27 -14.91 18.82
N LYS A 112 1.38 -15.00 17.83
CA LYS A 112 0.02 -15.50 17.93
C LYS A 112 -0.15 -16.92 17.40
N THR A 113 0.72 -17.34 16.48
CA THR A 113 0.50 -18.56 15.69
C THR A 113 1.76 -19.42 15.59
N PRO A 114 1.99 -20.35 16.53
CA PRO A 114 2.98 -21.40 16.34
C PRO A 114 2.59 -22.29 15.13
N PRO A 115 3.55 -22.94 14.45
CA PRO A 115 4.98 -23.03 14.80
C PRO A 115 5.81 -21.77 14.47
N GLY A 116 5.20 -20.75 13.85
CA GLY A 116 5.89 -19.51 13.50
C GLY A 116 6.25 -18.63 14.70
N ASP A 117 7.26 -17.79 14.52
CA ASP A 117 7.74 -16.81 15.49
C ASP A 117 7.29 -15.38 15.16
N GLY A 118 6.17 -15.27 14.44
CA GLY A 118 5.62 -14.02 13.94
C GLY A 118 5.53 -12.95 15.01
N THR A 119 5.80 -11.70 14.65
CA THR A 119 5.80 -10.58 15.60
C THR A 119 5.09 -9.37 14.98
N GLY A 120 4.59 -8.46 15.81
CA GLY A 120 4.05 -7.18 15.36
C GLY A 120 2.68 -7.26 14.66
N PRO A 121 2.23 -6.14 14.09
CA PRO A 121 0.88 -6.04 13.51
C PRO A 121 0.64 -7.02 12.37
N PHE A 122 1.66 -7.40 11.62
CA PHE A 122 1.54 -8.32 10.49
C PHE A 122 1.98 -9.75 10.82
N GLN A 123 2.42 -10.01 12.06
CA GLN A 123 2.93 -11.33 12.47
C GLN A 123 4.04 -11.87 11.57
N LEU A 124 4.93 -11.00 11.06
CA LEU A 124 6.04 -11.41 10.19
C LEU A 124 7.05 -12.24 10.96
N THR A 125 7.38 -13.42 10.43
CA THR A 125 8.34 -14.37 10.99
C THR A 125 9.79 -13.95 10.74
N THR A 126 10.74 -14.60 11.41
CA THR A 126 12.18 -14.44 11.11
C THR A 126 12.51 -14.71 9.64
N ASP A 127 11.97 -15.78 9.07
CA ASP A 127 12.30 -16.20 7.72
C ASP A 127 11.68 -15.30 6.64
N GLU A 128 10.44 -14.85 6.86
CA GLU A 128 9.80 -13.83 6.01
C GLU A 128 10.59 -12.52 6.04
N TRP A 129 11.00 -12.06 7.23
CA TRP A 129 11.77 -10.83 7.35
C TRP A 129 13.15 -10.95 6.71
N LYS A 130 13.81 -12.10 6.86
CA LYS A 130 15.07 -12.39 6.18
C LYS A 130 14.92 -12.31 4.67
N THR A 131 13.84 -12.87 4.12
CA THR A 131 13.52 -12.79 2.68
C THR A 131 13.40 -11.34 2.21
N PHE A 132 12.80 -10.47 3.03
CA PHE A 132 12.73 -9.03 2.75
C PHE A 132 14.10 -8.35 2.80
N LEU A 133 14.92 -8.64 3.81
CA LEU A 133 16.27 -8.07 3.96
C LEU A 133 17.24 -8.49 2.84
N GLU A 134 17.04 -9.64 2.23
CA GLU A 134 17.84 -10.13 1.09
C GLU A 134 17.48 -9.42 -0.22
N ASP A 135 16.32 -8.74 -0.29
CA ASP A 135 15.90 -7.95 -1.45
C ASP A 135 16.45 -6.50 -1.37
N PRO A 136 16.81 -5.86 -2.50
CA PRO A 136 17.21 -4.46 -2.52
C PRO A 136 16.24 -3.48 -1.85
N LEU A 137 14.94 -3.82 -1.78
CA LEU A 137 13.93 -3.04 -1.09
C LEU A 137 14.07 -3.09 0.44
N GLY A 138 14.70 -4.13 0.98
CA GLY A 138 15.02 -4.31 2.40
C GLY A 138 16.31 -3.62 2.84
N ALA A 139 17.07 -3.01 1.92
CA ALA A 139 18.42 -2.49 2.20
C ALA A 139 18.49 -1.39 3.30
N ASP A 140 17.37 -0.72 3.57
CA ASP A 140 17.27 0.32 4.61
C ASP A 140 16.84 -0.24 5.98
N TYR A 141 16.58 -1.54 6.07
CA TYR A 141 16.03 -2.19 7.24
C TYR A 141 17.06 -3.12 7.88
N SER A 142 16.84 -3.44 9.14
CA SER A 142 17.67 -4.38 9.90
C SER A 142 16.83 -5.52 10.44
N THR A 143 17.47 -6.54 11.00
CA THR A 143 16.77 -7.60 11.75
C THR A 143 15.94 -7.02 12.90
N ALA A 144 16.42 -5.97 13.57
CA ALA A 144 15.71 -5.29 14.64
C ALA A 144 14.48 -4.50 14.16
N SER A 145 14.48 -4.01 12.91
CA SER A 145 13.34 -3.33 12.30
C SER A 145 12.09 -4.20 12.23
N ARG A 146 12.24 -5.54 12.23
CA ARG A 146 11.09 -6.46 12.30
C ARG A 146 10.24 -6.23 13.54
N GLU A 147 10.85 -5.84 14.66
CA GLU A 147 10.13 -5.63 15.92
C GLU A 147 9.43 -4.27 15.98
N LEU A 148 9.56 -3.43 14.95
CA LEU A 148 8.93 -2.11 14.88
C LEU A 148 7.71 -2.16 13.95
N GLY A 149 6.50 -2.01 14.50
CA GLY A 149 5.27 -2.22 13.72
C GLY A 149 5.07 -1.29 12.53
N LEU A 150 5.65 -0.08 12.53
CA LEU A 150 5.64 0.80 11.36
C LEU A 150 6.63 0.35 10.26
N ASP A 151 7.79 -0.17 10.66
CA ASP A 151 8.80 -0.67 9.70
C ASP A 151 8.32 -1.97 9.04
N GLN A 152 7.51 -2.77 9.74
CA GLN A 152 6.92 -3.97 9.17
C GLN A 152 6.05 -3.70 7.94
N ILE A 153 5.49 -2.50 7.78
CA ILE A 153 4.59 -2.18 6.66
C ILE A 153 5.29 -2.40 5.32
N ALA A 154 6.55 -1.99 5.20
CA ALA A 154 7.32 -2.16 3.97
C ALA A 154 7.59 -3.64 3.67
N GLY A 155 7.98 -4.40 4.69
CA GLY A 155 8.18 -5.85 4.58
C GLY A 155 6.89 -6.58 4.22
N ALA A 156 5.76 -6.22 4.84
CA ALA A 156 4.45 -6.78 4.54
C ALA A 156 4.02 -6.48 3.10
N ALA A 157 4.18 -5.24 2.62
CA ALA A 157 3.89 -4.87 1.23
C ALA A 157 4.74 -5.67 0.23
N PHE A 158 6.04 -5.81 0.52
CA PHE A 158 6.94 -6.64 -0.28
C PHE A 158 6.50 -8.11 -0.28
N LEU A 159 6.26 -8.70 0.88
CA LEU A 159 5.89 -10.10 1.03
C LEU A 159 4.53 -10.41 0.38
N ALA A 160 3.56 -9.50 0.49
CA ALA A 160 2.29 -9.63 -0.21
C ALA A 160 2.49 -9.70 -1.73
N ARG A 161 3.26 -8.75 -2.29
CA ARG A 161 3.56 -8.72 -3.72
C ARG A 161 4.38 -9.95 -4.16
N LYS A 162 5.34 -10.37 -3.34
CA LYS A 162 6.15 -11.57 -3.59
C LYS A 162 5.30 -12.84 -3.59
N ALA A 163 4.42 -13.01 -2.60
CA ALA A 163 3.49 -14.13 -2.54
C ALA A 163 2.57 -14.15 -3.76
N MET A 164 2.07 -13.00 -4.22
CA MET A 164 1.31 -12.94 -5.48
C MET A 164 2.12 -13.47 -6.67
N SER A 165 3.38 -13.04 -6.79
CA SER A 165 4.29 -13.49 -7.83
C SER A 165 4.58 -14.98 -7.77
N ASP A 166 4.88 -15.50 -6.59
CA ASP A 166 5.26 -16.89 -6.41
C ASP A 166 4.06 -17.83 -6.65
N ILE A 167 2.86 -17.47 -6.17
CA ILE A 167 1.62 -18.20 -6.45
C ILE A 167 1.31 -18.16 -7.94
N SER A 168 1.42 -16.99 -8.57
CA SER A 168 1.22 -16.81 -10.01
C SER A 168 2.11 -17.72 -10.83
N ALA A 169 3.40 -17.78 -10.51
CA ALA A 169 4.36 -18.65 -11.18
C ALA A 169 4.01 -20.13 -11.00
N ALA A 170 3.67 -20.56 -9.79
CA ALA A 170 3.31 -21.94 -9.50
C ALA A 170 2.04 -22.39 -10.24
N ILE A 171 0.98 -21.57 -10.24
CA ILE A 171 -0.25 -21.87 -10.97
C ILE A 171 0.01 -21.90 -12.47
N THR A 172 0.76 -20.94 -13.01
CA THR A 172 1.14 -20.93 -14.44
C THR A 172 1.91 -22.20 -14.84
N GLN A 173 2.81 -22.69 -13.99
CA GLN A 173 3.52 -23.95 -14.22
C GLN A 173 2.58 -25.17 -14.18
N ASN A 174 1.62 -25.20 -13.25
CA ASN A 174 0.63 -26.26 -13.16
C ASN A 174 -0.27 -26.31 -14.40
N ASP A 175 -0.73 -25.15 -14.87
CA ASP A 175 -1.52 -25.02 -16.09
C ASP A 175 -0.74 -25.52 -17.31
N ALA A 176 0.53 -25.12 -17.43
CA ALA A 176 1.42 -25.59 -18.49
C ALA A 176 1.57 -27.11 -18.48
N ALA A 177 1.75 -27.71 -17.31
CA ALA A 177 1.83 -29.16 -17.15
C ALA A 177 0.51 -29.87 -17.49
N ALA A 178 -0.63 -29.20 -17.28
CA ALA A 178 -1.96 -29.68 -17.65
C ALA A 178 -2.32 -29.43 -19.14
N GLY A 179 -1.44 -28.79 -19.91
CA GLY A 179 -1.69 -28.43 -21.31
C GLY A 179 -2.65 -27.24 -21.50
N MET A 180 -2.91 -26.47 -20.44
CA MET A 180 -3.69 -25.24 -20.49
C MET A 180 -2.78 -24.06 -20.85
N THR A 181 -3.15 -23.31 -21.89
CA THR A 181 -2.32 -22.21 -22.43
C THR A 181 -2.78 -20.82 -21.99
N ASP A 182 -3.94 -20.69 -21.35
CA ASP A 182 -4.60 -19.41 -21.04
C ASP A 182 -3.70 -18.45 -20.25
N THR A 183 -3.00 -18.96 -19.21
CA THR A 183 -2.06 -18.20 -18.37
C THR A 183 -0.69 -17.94 -19.02
N GLN A 184 -0.48 -18.46 -20.23
CA GLN A 184 0.73 -18.28 -21.04
C GLN A 184 0.48 -17.43 -22.29
N THR A 185 -0.74 -16.93 -22.47
CA THR A 185 -1.15 -16.14 -23.64
C THR A 185 -1.00 -14.62 -23.42
N VAL A 186 -1.51 -13.84 -24.37
CA VAL A 186 -1.59 -12.38 -24.27
C VAL A 186 -2.35 -11.86 -23.04
N ALA A 187 -3.10 -12.70 -22.31
CA ALA A 187 -3.79 -12.30 -21.10
C ALA A 187 -2.85 -11.97 -19.93
N GLY A 188 -1.62 -12.51 -19.94
CA GLY A 188 -0.66 -12.41 -18.83
C GLY A 188 -0.72 -13.62 -17.88
N PRO A 189 0.08 -13.62 -16.79
CA PRO A 189 0.09 -14.72 -15.83
C PRO A 189 -1.06 -14.61 -14.83
N TYR A 190 -1.48 -15.75 -14.25
CA TYR A 190 -2.53 -15.82 -13.23
C TYR A 190 -2.34 -14.77 -12.12
N THR A 191 -3.35 -13.95 -11.83
CA THR A 191 -3.25 -12.95 -10.75
C THR A 191 -4.04 -13.43 -9.52
N PRO A 192 -3.35 -13.81 -8.42
CA PRO A 192 -4.00 -14.32 -7.22
C PRO A 192 -4.82 -13.25 -6.48
N ALA A 193 -5.88 -13.70 -5.80
CA ALA A 193 -6.68 -12.86 -4.92
C ALA A 193 -5.95 -12.62 -3.59
N TYR A 194 -6.36 -11.58 -2.86
CA TYR A 194 -5.85 -11.30 -1.51
C TYR A 194 -6.11 -12.44 -0.51
N ILE A 195 -7.12 -13.28 -0.77
CA ILE A 195 -7.36 -14.52 -0.03
C ILE A 195 -6.13 -15.45 -0.14
N ASP A 196 -5.63 -15.67 -1.35
CA ASP A 196 -4.50 -16.57 -1.60
C ASP A 196 -3.22 -16.04 -0.91
N VAL A 197 -3.03 -14.71 -0.93
CA VAL A 197 -1.89 -14.05 -0.28
C VAL A 197 -1.97 -14.18 1.24
N LEU A 198 -3.15 -13.99 1.83
CA LEU A 198 -3.33 -14.12 3.27
C LEU A 198 -3.17 -15.59 3.72
N LEU A 199 -3.66 -16.55 2.93
CA LEU A 199 -3.42 -17.97 3.17
C LEU A 199 -1.93 -18.32 3.12
N ALA A 200 -1.18 -17.73 2.18
CA ALA A 200 0.26 -17.94 2.07
C ALA A 200 1.01 -17.41 3.29
N HIS A 201 0.59 -16.28 3.84
CA HIS A 201 1.12 -15.78 5.11
C HIS A 201 0.74 -16.70 6.30
N MET A 202 -0.53 -17.10 6.41
CA MET A 202 -1.00 -17.88 7.56
C MET A 202 -0.46 -19.32 7.61
N PHE A 203 -0.28 -19.95 6.45
CA PHE A 203 0.00 -21.39 6.34
C PHE A 203 1.17 -21.74 5.43
N GLY A 204 1.93 -20.74 4.99
CA GLY A 204 3.04 -20.90 4.07
C GLY A 204 2.60 -21.01 2.61
N LEU A 205 3.48 -20.56 1.72
CA LEU A 205 3.31 -20.57 0.27
C LEU A 205 2.90 -21.96 -0.30
N PRO A 206 3.51 -23.10 0.11
CA PRO A 206 3.13 -24.41 -0.44
C PRO A 206 1.66 -24.78 -0.15
N THR A 207 1.17 -24.44 1.04
CA THR A 207 -0.22 -24.73 1.44
C THR A 207 -1.20 -23.87 0.66
N ALA A 208 -0.92 -22.57 0.50
CA ALA A 208 -1.76 -21.67 -0.28
C ALA A 208 -1.85 -22.08 -1.76
N ILE A 209 -0.73 -22.48 -2.38
CA ILE A 209 -0.72 -23.01 -3.75
C ILE A 209 -1.61 -24.24 -3.86
N LYS A 210 -1.54 -25.17 -2.89
CA LYS A 210 -2.41 -26.37 -2.88
C LYS A 210 -3.88 -26.00 -2.72
N PHE A 211 -4.22 -25.12 -1.78
CA PHE A 211 -5.60 -24.64 -1.59
C PHE A 211 -6.14 -24.07 -2.90
N ARG A 212 -5.35 -23.21 -3.56
CA ARG A 212 -5.78 -22.61 -4.83
C ARG A 212 -5.87 -23.62 -5.96
N ALA A 213 -4.89 -24.50 -6.11
CA ALA A 213 -4.91 -25.54 -7.14
C ALA A 213 -6.12 -26.49 -6.98
N MET A 214 -6.45 -26.87 -5.75
CA MET A 214 -7.63 -27.70 -5.46
C MET A 214 -8.94 -26.95 -5.74
N LYS A 215 -9.03 -25.66 -5.39
CA LYS A 215 -10.17 -24.81 -5.76
C LYS A 215 -10.38 -24.78 -7.28
N LEU A 216 -9.32 -24.52 -8.03
CA LEU A 216 -9.33 -24.50 -9.50
C LEU A 216 -9.63 -25.87 -10.09
N ALA A 217 -9.20 -26.97 -9.47
CA ALA A 217 -9.54 -28.32 -9.90
C ALA A 217 -10.98 -28.75 -9.51
N GLY A 218 -11.68 -27.99 -8.65
CA GLY A 218 -12.98 -28.38 -8.10
C GLY A 218 -12.89 -29.46 -7.03
N GLN A 219 -11.75 -29.56 -6.36
CA GLN A 219 -11.43 -30.49 -5.28
C GLN A 219 -11.47 -29.80 -3.91
N GLY A 220 -12.12 -28.64 -3.82
CA GLY A 220 -12.19 -27.82 -2.61
C GLY A 220 -12.95 -28.46 -1.44
N GLY A 221 -13.71 -29.53 -1.69
CA GLY A 221 -14.36 -30.34 -0.63
C GLY A 221 -13.39 -31.19 0.20
N THR A 222 -12.09 -31.18 -0.08
CA THR A 222 -11.07 -31.87 0.73
C THR A 222 -10.91 -31.19 2.08
N ALA A 223 -10.71 -31.97 3.15
CA ALA A 223 -10.52 -31.41 4.49
C ALA A 223 -9.25 -30.54 4.56
N ALA A 224 -9.35 -29.32 5.10
CA ALA A 224 -8.22 -28.40 5.21
C ALA A 224 -7.07 -29.01 6.03
N LYS A 225 -7.40 -29.78 7.07
CA LYS A 225 -6.45 -30.53 7.89
C LYS A 225 -5.59 -31.51 7.10
N GLU A 226 -6.19 -32.23 6.14
CA GLU A 226 -5.46 -33.20 5.30
C GLU A 226 -4.44 -32.50 4.40
N VAL A 227 -4.74 -31.28 3.95
CA VAL A 227 -3.81 -30.48 3.15
C VAL A 227 -2.69 -29.92 4.03
N LEU A 228 -3.01 -29.43 5.23
CA LEU A 228 -2.03 -28.94 6.21
C LEU A 228 -1.03 -30.02 6.64
N ALA A 229 -1.49 -31.26 6.85
CA ALA A 229 -0.64 -32.39 7.23
C ALA A 229 0.44 -32.74 6.18
N GLN A 230 0.37 -32.19 4.98
CA GLN A 230 1.41 -32.35 3.96
C GLN A 230 2.55 -31.33 4.07
N SER A 231 2.35 -30.24 4.81
CA SER A 231 3.31 -29.16 5.01
C SER A 231 3.81 -29.06 6.46
N PHE A 232 3.07 -29.63 7.41
CA PHE A 232 3.30 -29.48 8.84
C PHE A 232 3.29 -30.82 9.58
N GLY A 233 4.03 -30.91 10.69
CA GLY A 233 3.96 -32.06 11.59
C GLY A 233 2.62 -32.11 12.33
N ALA A 234 2.25 -33.28 12.85
CA ALA A 234 0.93 -33.48 13.49
C ALA A 234 0.66 -32.51 14.66
N ALA A 235 1.67 -32.20 15.48
CA ALA A 235 1.54 -31.25 16.58
C ALA A 235 1.31 -29.80 16.09
N ASP A 236 1.94 -29.42 14.99
CA ASP A 236 1.78 -28.09 14.40
C ASP A 236 0.39 -27.96 13.76
N VAL A 237 -0.11 -29.01 13.12
CA VAL A 237 -1.47 -29.05 12.56
C VAL A 237 -2.53 -28.85 13.65
N GLU A 238 -2.43 -29.57 14.77
CA GLU A 238 -3.35 -29.38 15.91
C GLU A 238 -3.24 -27.98 16.53
N THR A 239 -2.03 -27.43 16.58
CA THR A 239 -1.81 -26.05 17.02
C THR A 239 -2.53 -25.07 16.10
N LEU A 240 -2.34 -25.19 14.78
CA LEU A 240 -2.98 -24.36 13.77
C LEU A 240 -4.51 -24.46 13.82
N LEU A 241 -5.07 -25.67 13.97
CA LEU A 241 -6.52 -25.88 14.15
C LEU A 241 -7.10 -25.17 15.37
N THR A 242 -6.27 -24.89 16.37
CA THR A 242 -6.66 -24.15 17.57
C THR A 242 -6.44 -22.64 17.39
N THR A 243 -5.26 -22.22 16.93
CA THR A 243 -4.90 -20.79 16.83
C THR A 243 -5.51 -20.09 15.62
N ARG A 244 -5.90 -20.84 14.58
CA ARG A 244 -6.56 -20.36 13.35
C ARG A 244 -7.95 -20.95 13.18
N GLU A 245 -8.67 -21.19 14.28
CA GLU A 245 -10.04 -21.73 14.22
C GLU A 245 -11.00 -20.84 13.43
N ASN A 246 -10.75 -19.53 13.36
CA ASN A 246 -11.53 -18.58 12.56
C ASN A 246 -11.40 -18.80 11.05
N VAL A 247 -10.43 -19.60 10.61
CA VAL A 247 -10.24 -20.00 9.22
C VAL A 247 -10.53 -21.49 9.05
N LEU A 248 -9.99 -22.33 9.93
CA LEU A 248 -9.98 -23.78 9.77
C LEU A 248 -11.19 -24.49 10.38
N LYS A 249 -12.11 -23.76 11.02
CA LYS A 249 -13.35 -24.32 11.56
C LYS A 249 -14.54 -23.46 11.17
N ASP A 250 -15.67 -24.12 10.94
CA ASP A 250 -16.94 -23.46 10.69
C ASP A 250 -17.32 -22.60 11.90
N TRP A 251 -17.77 -21.37 11.62
CA TRP A 251 -17.95 -20.36 12.66
C TRP A 251 -19.03 -20.74 13.67
N ASP A 252 -20.03 -21.50 13.23
CA ASP A 252 -21.18 -21.91 14.04
C ASP A 252 -20.95 -23.28 14.70
N SER A 253 -20.69 -24.32 13.90
CA SER A 253 -20.59 -25.71 14.37
C SER A 253 -19.24 -26.05 14.99
N LYS A 254 -18.20 -25.24 14.74
CA LYS A 254 -16.80 -25.49 15.14
C LYS A 254 -16.20 -26.77 14.55
N VAL A 255 -16.84 -27.35 13.53
CA VAL A 255 -16.32 -28.51 12.79
C VAL A 255 -15.19 -28.06 11.89
N GLU A 256 -14.19 -28.93 11.70
CA GLU A 256 -13.06 -28.68 10.79
C GLU A 256 -13.55 -28.40 9.36
N GLU A 257 -12.97 -27.38 8.74
CA GLU A 257 -13.37 -26.92 7.41
C GLU A 257 -12.76 -27.73 6.28
N THR A 258 -13.43 -27.66 5.14
CA THR A 258 -12.85 -28.04 3.84
C THR A 258 -11.95 -26.91 3.31
N VAL A 259 -11.21 -27.16 2.24
CA VAL A 259 -10.46 -26.10 1.54
C VAL A 259 -11.39 -24.97 1.09
N ASP A 260 -12.57 -25.32 0.54
CA ASP A 260 -13.59 -24.33 0.14
C ASP A 260 -14.12 -23.54 1.33
N GLY A 261 -14.42 -24.23 2.44
CA GLY A 261 -14.88 -23.58 3.66
C GLY A 261 -13.84 -22.64 4.27
N ALA A 262 -12.58 -23.05 4.30
CA ALA A 262 -11.48 -22.21 4.76
C ALA A 262 -11.30 -20.96 3.89
N ILE A 263 -11.41 -21.10 2.55
CA ILE A 263 -11.39 -19.97 1.61
C ILE A 263 -12.55 -19.00 1.89
N VAL A 264 -13.76 -19.51 2.09
CA VAL A 264 -14.94 -18.70 2.44
C VAL A 264 -14.75 -17.97 3.77
N ASN A 265 -14.17 -18.63 4.77
CA ASN A 265 -13.89 -18.00 6.06
C ASN A 265 -12.87 -16.87 5.94
N VAL A 266 -11.82 -17.05 5.13
CA VAL A 266 -10.86 -15.97 4.83
C VAL A 266 -11.52 -14.81 4.08
N GLU A 267 -12.42 -15.10 3.13
CA GLU A 267 -13.21 -14.09 2.42
C GLU A 267 -14.03 -13.24 3.41
N LYS A 268 -14.77 -13.87 4.33
CA LYS A 268 -15.54 -13.16 5.36
C LYS A 268 -14.64 -12.29 6.26
N LEU A 269 -13.48 -12.81 6.67
CA LEU A 269 -12.51 -12.06 7.47
C LEU A 269 -12.01 -10.82 6.70
N LEU A 270 -11.62 -10.99 5.44
CA LEU A 270 -11.14 -9.90 4.60
C LEU A 270 -12.25 -8.86 4.35
N GLN A 271 -13.49 -9.26 4.08
CA GLN A 271 -14.59 -8.33 3.87
C GLN A 271 -14.85 -7.45 5.10
N ALA A 272 -14.89 -8.06 6.30
CA ALA A 272 -15.02 -7.31 7.55
C ALA A 272 -13.81 -6.39 7.78
N ALA A 273 -12.60 -6.87 7.47
CA ALA A 273 -11.37 -6.13 7.64
C ALA A 273 -11.26 -4.95 6.66
N PHE A 274 -11.68 -5.11 5.41
CA PHE A 274 -11.73 -4.05 4.40
C PHE A 274 -12.73 -2.95 4.79
N ALA A 275 -13.93 -3.32 5.25
CA ALA A 275 -14.91 -2.34 5.74
C ALA A 275 -14.35 -1.51 6.89
N LYS A 276 -13.66 -2.17 7.84
CA LYS A 276 -12.99 -1.47 8.93
C LYS A 276 -11.79 -0.64 8.46
N ALA A 277 -10.96 -1.15 7.56
CA ALA A 277 -9.84 -0.41 6.98
C ALA A 277 -10.32 0.87 6.28
N PHE A 278 -11.39 0.80 5.50
CA PHE A 278 -12.01 1.97 4.88
C PHE A 278 -12.49 2.99 5.93
N ALA A 279 -13.18 2.52 6.98
CA ALA A 279 -13.62 3.41 8.07
C ALA A 279 -12.43 4.11 8.75
N LEU A 280 -11.33 3.39 8.96
CA LEU A 280 -10.10 3.92 9.53
C LEU A 280 -9.40 4.92 8.61
N ILE A 281 -9.32 4.64 7.31
CA ILE A 281 -8.78 5.60 6.32
C ILE A 281 -9.65 6.86 6.31
N LYS A 282 -10.98 6.72 6.26
CA LYS A 282 -11.92 7.84 6.31
C LYS A 282 -11.77 8.70 7.56
N GLU A 283 -11.54 8.08 8.71
CA GLU A 283 -11.38 8.79 9.98
C GLU A 283 -10.01 9.46 10.11
N GLN A 284 -8.94 8.73 9.76
CA GLN A 284 -7.57 9.14 10.05
C GLN A 284 -6.93 9.94 8.90
N ALA A 285 -7.28 9.61 7.66
CA ALA A 285 -6.70 10.20 6.46
C ALA A 285 -7.75 10.40 5.36
N PRO A 286 -8.81 11.19 5.61
CA PRO A 286 -9.87 11.43 4.64
C PRO A 286 -9.37 12.05 3.33
N GLU A 287 -8.23 12.74 3.34
CA GLU A 287 -7.58 13.29 2.15
C GLU A 287 -7.03 12.23 1.19
N ASP A 288 -6.81 11.00 1.66
CA ASP A 288 -6.30 9.89 0.83
C ASP A 288 -7.44 9.07 0.20
N LEU A 289 -8.71 9.41 0.51
CA LEU A 289 -9.84 8.81 -0.18
C LEU A 289 -10.06 9.48 -1.54
N PRO A 290 -10.45 8.70 -2.56
CA PRO A 290 -10.77 9.24 -3.87
C PRO A 290 -11.90 10.24 -3.75
N ASN A 291 -11.80 11.36 -4.48
CA ASN A 291 -12.97 12.18 -4.73
C ASN A 291 -13.89 11.39 -5.67
N SER A 292 -15.12 11.09 -5.24
CA SER A 292 -16.15 10.52 -6.12
C SER A 292 -16.73 11.60 -7.03
N ASP A 293 -15.86 12.29 -7.76
CA ASP A 293 -16.20 13.47 -8.54
C ASP A 293 -16.36 13.15 -10.03
N GLY A 294 -17.36 13.77 -10.65
CA GLY A 294 -17.69 13.59 -12.06
C GLY A 294 -18.37 12.26 -12.38
N ASP A 295 -18.67 12.08 -13.67
CA ASP A 295 -19.23 10.86 -14.23
C ASP A 295 -18.15 10.11 -15.03
N ALA A 296 -18.27 8.79 -15.14
CA ALA A 296 -17.43 7.97 -16.00
C ALA A 296 -17.84 8.15 -17.49
N PRO A 297 -17.10 8.90 -18.33
CA PRO A 297 -17.49 9.16 -19.71
C PRO A 297 -17.49 7.90 -20.60
N TRP A 298 -16.80 6.85 -20.18
CA TRP A 298 -16.82 5.54 -20.85
C TRP A 298 -18.03 4.68 -20.50
N MET A 299 -18.74 4.98 -19.41
CA MET A 299 -19.88 4.15 -18.96
C MET A 299 -21.05 4.19 -19.97
N PRO A 300 -21.46 5.35 -20.53
CA PRO A 300 -22.47 5.37 -21.60
C PRO A 300 -22.04 4.61 -22.87
N VAL A 301 -20.74 4.57 -23.17
CA VAL A 301 -20.22 3.79 -24.30
C VAL A 301 -20.42 2.29 -24.04
N ALA A 302 -20.09 1.83 -22.83
CA ALA A 302 -20.28 0.43 -22.44
C ALA A 302 -21.76 0.02 -22.45
N GLU A 303 -22.66 0.87 -21.96
CA GLU A 303 -24.12 0.63 -21.97
C GLU A 303 -24.65 0.56 -23.41
N ALA A 304 -24.16 1.40 -24.33
CA ALA A 304 -24.50 1.33 -25.74
C ALA A 304 -23.96 0.05 -26.41
N GLU A 305 -22.74 -0.39 -26.06
CA GLU A 305 -22.20 -1.66 -26.56
C GLU A 305 -23.00 -2.86 -26.04
N GLN A 306 -23.47 -2.85 -24.80
CA GLN A 306 -24.33 -3.91 -24.27
C GLN A 306 -25.61 -4.07 -25.12
N ALA A 307 -26.27 -2.96 -25.45
CA ALA A 307 -27.46 -2.98 -26.29
C ALA A 307 -27.15 -3.46 -27.73
N ALA A 308 -26.01 -3.02 -28.29
CA ALA A 308 -25.55 -3.43 -29.61
C ALA A 308 -25.12 -4.90 -29.66
N TRP A 309 -24.67 -5.48 -28.55
CA TRP A 309 -24.23 -6.87 -28.46
C TRP A 309 -25.38 -7.87 -28.41
N ALA A 310 -26.51 -7.49 -27.81
CA ALA A 310 -27.69 -8.35 -27.67
C ALA A 310 -28.07 -9.13 -28.96
N PRO A 311 -28.12 -8.51 -30.17
CA PRO A 311 -28.41 -9.24 -31.40
C PRO A 311 -27.25 -10.08 -31.96
N LEU A 312 -26.01 -9.91 -31.49
CA LEU A 312 -24.83 -10.62 -32.01
C LEU A 312 -24.70 -12.07 -31.50
N GLY A 313 -25.41 -12.42 -30.41
CA GLY A 313 -25.27 -13.72 -29.78
C GLY A 313 -24.06 -13.79 -28.84
N ASP A 314 -23.37 -14.93 -28.82
CA ASP A 314 -22.12 -15.16 -28.08
C ASP A 314 -20.89 -14.99 -28.98
N GLU A 315 -19.70 -15.06 -28.39
CA GLU A 315 -18.41 -14.86 -29.07
C GLU A 315 -18.12 -15.86 -30.21
N THR A 316 -18.88 -16.95 -30.32
CA THR A 316 -18.68 -17.95 -31.38
C THR A 316 -19.26 -17.53 -32.73
N THR A 317 -20.17 -16.54 -32.76
CA THR A 317 -20.79 -16.10 -34.01
C THR A 317 -19.82 -15.26 -34.85
N PRO A 318 -19.83 -15.36 -36.19
CA PRO A 318 -18.97 -14.55 -37.05
C PRO A 318 -19.13 -13.03 -36.83
N ALA A 319 -20.36 -12.58 -36.52
CA ALA A 319 -20.66 -11.19 -36.25
C ALA A 319 -20.06 -10.71 -34.91
N ALA A 320 -20.15 -11.52 -33.86
CA ALA A 320 -19.49 -11.24 -32.59
C ALA A 320 -17.97 -11.25 -32.74
N GLN A 321 -17.40 -12.24 -33.43
CA GLN A 321 -15.95 -12.31 -33.70
C GLN A 321 -15.44 -11.08 -34.46
N ALA A 322 -16.18 -10.60 -35.46
CA ALA A 322 -15.85 -9.36 -36.15
C ALA A 322 -15.83 -8.17 -35.18
N ARG A 323 -16.85 -8.05 -34.32
CA ARG A 323 -16.93 -6.98 -33.32
C ARG A 323 -15.82 -7.04 -32.28
N ILE A 324 -15.44 -8.23 -31.80
CA ILE A 324 -14.31 -8.39 -30.87
C ILE A 324 -13.00 -7.90 -31.50
N ARG A 325 -12.78 -8.17 -32.79
CA ARG A 325 -11.58 -7.68 -33.49
C ARG A 325 -11.54 -6.16 -33.59
N GLU A 326 -12.69 -5.50 -33.69
CA GLU A 326 -12.77 -4.03 -33.64
C GLU A 326 -12.34 -3.49 -32.27
N TYR A 327 -12.65 -4.19 -31.16
CA TYR A 327 -12.16 -3.81 -29.84
C TYR A 327 -10.64 -3.86 -29.75
N PHE A 328 -10.05 -4.94 -30.27
CA PHE A 328 -8.59 -5.09 -30.36
C PHE A 328 -7.93 -4.06 -31.30
N GLN A 329 -8.60 -3.69 -32.40
CA GLN A 329 -8.14 -2.61 -33.28
C GLN A 329 -8.15 -1.25 -32.58
N ALA A 330 -9.18 -0.95 -31.79
CA ALA A 330 -9.31 0.31 -31.06
C ALA A 330 -8.24 0.49 -29.97
N VAL A 331 -7.57 -0.59 -29.55
CA VAL A 331 -6.46 -0.54 -28.60
C VAL A 331 -5.09 -0.77 -29.24
N GLU A 332 -5.01 -0.55 -30.57
CA GLU A 332 -3.78 -0.68 -31.36
C GLU A 332 -3.16 -2.10 -31.31
N ARG A 333 -4.00 -3.14 -31.15
CA ARG A 333 -3.58 -4.56 -31.17
C ARG A 333 -4.42 -5.41 -32.13
N PRO A 334 -4.47 -5.08 -33.43
CA PRO A 334 -5.33 -5.79 -34.37
C PRO A 334 -5.02 -7.29 -34.41
N LEU A 335 -6.07 -8.12 -34.41
CA LEU A 335 -5.96 -9.56 -34.59
C LEU A 335 -6.20 -9.91 -36.06
N ALA A 336 -5.35 -10.79 -36.62
CA ALA A 336 -5.52 -11.28 -37.99
C ALA A 336 -6.87 -12.01 -38.17
N ALA A 337 -7.41 -11.97 -39.39
CA ALA A 337 -8.63 -12.69 -39.73
C ALA A 337 -8.45 -14.21 -39.48
N GLY A 338 -9.41 -14.83 -38.80
CA GLY A 338 -9.37 -16.26 -38.45
C GLY A 338 -8.42 -16.64 -37.30
N ALA A 339 -7.65 -15.70 -36.74
CA ALA A 339 -6.84 -15.97 -35.56
C ALA A 339 -7.73 -16.22 -34.33
N GLN A 340 -7.31 -17.12 -33.44
CA GLN A 340 -8.01 -17.37 -32.17
C GLN A 340 -8.22 -16.05 -31.41
N ILE A 341 -9.41 -15.87 -30.86
CA ILE A 341 -9.74 -14.71 -30.04
C ILE A 341 -9.22 -14.98 -28.62
N PRO A 342 -8.28 -14.17 -28.12
CA PRO A 342 -7.89 -14.23 -26.73
C PRO A 342 -8.96 -13.57 -25.84
N PRO A 343 -8.86 -13.71 -24.50
CA PRO A 343 -9.76 -13.01 -23.60
C PRO A 343 -9.82 -11.51 -23.90
N TRP A 344 -11.05 -11.01 -24.04
CA TRP A 344 -11.29 -9.71 -24.67
C TRP A 344 -11.93 -8.67 -23.74
N CYS A 345 -12.07 -8.96 -22.44
CA CYS A 345 -12.57 -8.00 -21.44
C CYS A 345 -11.72 -6.71 -21.40
N GLY A 346 -10.39 -6.84 -21.44
CA GLY A 346 -9.47 -5.70 -21.51
C GLY A 346 -9.58 -4.90 -22.82
N GLY A 347 -9.78 -5.60 -23.94
CA GLY A 347 -10.01 -4.97 -25.25
C GLY A 347 -11.32 -4.19 -25.28
N PHE A 348 -12.40 -4.74 -24.72
CA PHE A 348 -13.70 -4.07 -24.58
C PHE A 348 -13.61 -2.82 -23.69
N ALA A 349 -13.00 -2.94 -22.50
CA ALA A 349 -12.79 -1.79 -21.61
C ALA A 349 -11.97 -0.71 -22.32
N GLY A 350 -10.95 -1.12 -23.07
CA GLY A 350 -10.07 -0.25 -23.83
C GLY A 350 -10.78 0.46 -24.96
N PHE A 351 -11.67 -0.23 -25.69
CA PHE A 351 -12.54 0.38 -26.67
C PHE A 351 -13.45 1.45 -26.05
N CYS A 352 -14.08 1.16 -24.92
CA CYS A 352 -14.99 2.10 -24.25
C CYS A 352 -14.25 3.36 -23.80
N VAL A 353 -13.08 3.19 -23.16
CA VAL A 353 -12.23 4.31 -22.73
C VAL A 353 -11.67 5.06 -23.93
N ASN A 354 -11.20 4.40 -24.98
CA ASN A 354 -10.66 5.09 -26.16
C ASN A 354 -11.72 5.95 -26.85
N LYS A 355 -12.94 5.41 -27.00
CA LYS A 355 -14.05 6.11 -27.63
C LYS A 355 -14.51 7.33 -26.83
N ALA A 356 -14.42 7.26 -25.50
CA ALA A 356 -14.74 8.37 -24.61
C ALA A 356 -13.59 9.39 -24.47
N SER A 357 -12.36 8.91 -24.36
CA SER A 357 -11.15 9.71 -24.17
C SER A 357 -9.89 8.93 -24.62
N PRO A 358 -9.40 9.16 -25.86
CA PRO A 358 -8.16 8.55 -26.34
C PRO A 358 -6.93 8.92 -25.49
N ALA A 359 -6.95 10.10 -24.87
CA ALA A 359 -5.87 10.54 -23.99
C ALA A 359 -5.81 9.70 -22.70
N LEU A 360 -6.97 9.29 -22.17
CA LEU A 360 -7.04 8.47 -20.97
C LEU A 360 -6.59 7.02 -21.25
N LEU A 361 -6.88 6.47 -22.43
CA LEU A 361 -6.36 5.14 -22.79
C LEU A 361 -4.82 5.11 -22.73
N LYS A 362 -4.17 6.20 -23.18
CA LYS A 362 -2.70 6.32 -23.22
C LYS A 362 -2.04 6.37 -21.84
N THR A 363 -2.79 6.57 -20.75
CA THR A 363 -2.24 6.56 -19.40
C THR A 363 -2.07 5.14 -18.84
N ILE A 364 -2.70 4.13 -19.46
CA ILE A 364 -2.55 2.73 -19.09
C ILE A 364 -1.14 2.28 -19.48
N LYS A 365 -0.34 1.89 -18.48
CA LYS A 365 1.08 1.56 -18.64
C LYS A 365 1.25 0.12 -19.10
N ASP A 366 0.74 -0.23 -20.28
CA ASP A 366 0.98 -1.45 -21.07
C ASP A 366 -0.18 -1.65 -22.07
N PRO A 367 -0.06 -2.52 -23.10
CA PRO A 367 -1.21 -2.89 -23.92
C PRO A 367 -2.39 -3.31 -23.02
N PRO A 368 -3.64 -2.87 -23.29
CA PRO A 368 -4.77 -2.99 -22.37
C PRO A 368 -5.32 -4.42 -22.29
N VAL A 369 -4.56 -5.29 -21.63
CA VAL A 369 -4.96 -6.61 -21.14
C VAL A 369 -5.57 -6.44 -19.74
N SER A 370 -6.43 -7.36 -19.29
CA SER A 370 -7.22 -7.19 -18.05
C SER A 370 -6.40 -6.77 -16.83
N GLY A 371 -5.19 -7.31 -16.66
CA GLY A 371 -4.32 -6.92 -15.55
C GLY A 371 -3.88 -5.46 -15.60
N SER A 372 -3.51 -4.92 -16.77
CA SER A 372 -2.93 -3.56 -16.88
C SER A 372 -3.90 -2.46 -16.43
N TRP A 373 -5.20 -2.75 -16.39
CA TRP A 373 -6.24 -1.86 -15.88
C TRP A 373 -6.10 -1.47 -14.41
N ARG A 374 -5.28 -2.16 -13.61
CA ARG A 374 -4.92 -1.69 -12.26
C ARG A 374 -4.18 -0.35 -12.27
N SER A 375 -3.51 -0.01 -13.37
CA SER A 375 -2.81 1.27 -13.54
C SER A 375 -3.73 2.38 -14.07
N PHE A 376 -5.00 2.06 -14.33
CA PHE A 376 -5.96 3.02 -14.84
C PHE A 376 -6.22 4.12 -13.80
N GLY A 377 -6.56 5.30 -14.28
CA GLY A 377 -6.97 6.38 -13.40
C GLY A 377 -5.81 7.02 -12.65
N ASN A 378 -6.15 7.99 -11.81
CA ASN A 378 -5.23 8.71 -10.95
C ASN A 378 -5.56 8.54 -9.46
N GLU A 379 -6.59 7.77 -9.13
CA GLU A 379 -6.99 7.44 -7.76
C GLU A 379 -7.22 5.92 -7.58
N THR A 380 -6.87 5.42 -6.40
CA THR A 380 -7.27 4.09 -5.92
C THR A 380 -8.54 4.25 -5.08
N VAL A 381 -9.59 3.49 -5.40
CA VAL A 381 -10.76 3.39 -4.52
C VAL A 381 -10.54 2.21 -3.57
N PRO A 382 -10.64 2.40 -2.24
CA PRO A 382 -10.52 1.30 -1.30
C PRO A 382 -11.53 0.19 -1.60
N LEU A 383 -11.08 -1.06 -1.52
CA LEU A 383 -11.89 -2.27 -1.64
C LEU A 383 -13.01 -2.29 -0.60
N GLY A 384 -12.78 -1.67 0.57
CA GLY A 384 -13.75 -1.51 1.66
C GLY A 384 -14.82 -0.46 1.43
N ASP A 385 -14.69 0.42 0.42
CA ASP A 385 -15.66 1.47 0.13
C ASP A 385 -17.05 0.86 -0.14
N PRO A 386 -18.12 1.26 0.57
CA PRO A 386 -19.47 0.74 0.34
C PRO A 386 -20.16 1.33 -0.90
N SER A 387 -19.62 2.39 -1.50
CA SER A 387 -20.21 3.09 -2.65
C SER A 387 -19.16 3.61 -3.65
N PRO A 388 -18.39 2.72 -4.32
CA PRO A 388 -17.51 3.11 -5.41
C PRO A 388 -18.26 3.89 -6.51
N PRO A 389 -17.60 4.81 -7.22
CA PRO A 389 -18.21 5.54 -8.32
C PRO A 389 -18.74 4.60 -9.42
N LYS A 390 -19.96 4.84 -9.93
CA LYS A 390 -20.49 4.10 -11.08
C LYS A 390 -19.56 4.30 -12.28
N GLY A 391 -19.18 3.20 -12.92
CA GLY A 391 -18.22 3.17 -14.01
C GLY A 391 -16.76 3.04 -13.57
N ALA A 392 -16.45 3.02 -12.28
CA ALA A 392 -15.09 2.74 -11.80
C ALA A 392 -14.57 1.43 -12.40
N VAL A 393 -13.28 1.40 -12.75
CA VAL A 393 -12.66 0.21 -13.33
C VAL A 393 -12.37 -0.77 -12.20
N VAL A 394 -12.96 -1.96 -12.28
CA VAL A 394 -12.78 -3.04 -11.30
C VAL A 394 -11.98 -4.15 -11.94
N VAL A 395 -10.88 -4.53 -11.30
CA VAL A 395 -10.02 -5.63 -11.74
C VAL A 395 -10.21 -6.81 -10.77
N LEU A 396 -10.45 -8.01 -11.31
CA LEU A 396 -10.73 -9.22 -10.54
C LEU A 396 -9.66 -10.30 -10.77
N SER A 397 -9.41 -11.12 -9.75
CA SER A 397 -8.76 -12.42 -9.89
C SER A 397 -9.64 -13.35 -10.74
N PRO A 398 -9.06 -14.26 -11.54
CA PRO A 398 -9.86 -15.06 -12.45
C PRO A 398 -10.57 -16.24 -11.76
N ASP A 399 -11.66 -16.68 -12.39
CA ASP A 399 -12.46 -17.84 -11.99
C ASP A 399 -11.97 -19.15 -12.63
N LYS A 400 -12.40 -20.28 -12.06
CA LYS A 400 -12.23 -21.60 -12.68
C LYS A 400 -12.89 -21.61 -14.06
N ASN A 401 -12.15 -22.05 -15.09
CA ASN A 401 -12.57 -22.07 -16.50
C ASN A 401 -12.81 -20.68 -17.14
N SER A 402 -12.37 -19.59 -16.49
CA SER A 402 -12.27 -18.29 -17.16
C SER A 402 -10.93 -18.23 -17.89
N SER A 403 -10.95 -17.88 -19.18
CA SER A 403 -9.77 -17.94 -20.05
C SER A 403 -8.73 -16.84 -19.81
N SER A 404 -8.84 -16.05 -18.74
CA SER A 404 -7.99 -14.88 -18.52
C SER A 404 -7.17 -14.94 -17.22
N ALA A 405 -5.95 -14.42 -17.30
CA ALA A 405 -5.04 -14.12 -16.20
C ALA A 405 -5.66 -13.29 -15.05
N SER A 406 -6.67 -12.49 -15.39
CA SER A 406 -7.47 -11.60 -14.54
C SER A 406 -8.69 -11.12 -15.35
N HIS A 407 -9.71 -10.53 -14.72
CA HIS A 407 -10.88 -9.94 -15.40
C HIS A 407 -10.98 -8.44 -15.15
N VAL A 408 -11.63 -7.70 -16.05
CA VAL A 408 -11.91 -6.27 -15.89
C VAL A 408 -13.32 -5.93 -16.33
N GLY A 409 -13.98 -5.05 -15.58
CA GLY A 409 -15.28 -4.49 -15.93
C GLY A 409 -15.51 -3.14 -15.26
N PHE A 410 -16.62 -2.50 -15.60
CA PHE A 410 -17.04 -1.22 -15.03
C PHE A 410 -18.05 -1.45 -13.90
N PHE A 411 -17.78 -0.87 -12.73
CA PHE A 411 -18.63 -0.97 -11.56
C PHE A 411 -20.06 -0.47 -11.86
N SER A 412 -21.07 -1.30 -11.61
CA SER A 412 -22.48 -0.89 -11.67
C SER A 412 -23.00 -0.61 -10.26
N ARG A 413 -22.93 -1.61 -9.38
CA ARG A 413 -23.39 -1.55 -7.98
C ARG A 413 -22.89 -2.76 -7.18
N TYR A 414 -22.98 -2.67 -5.87
CA TYR A 414 -22.94 -3.84 -5.00
C TYR A 414 -24.32 -4.46 -4.81
N LEU A 415 -24.32 -5.73 -4.41
CA LEU A 415 -25.49 -6.58 -4.18
C LEU A 415 -25.29 -7.42 -2.89
N GLY A 416 -26.40 -7.89 -2.31
CA GLY A 416 -26.42 -8.62 -1.03
C GLY A 416 -26.67 -7.70 0.16
N SER A 417 -26.90 -8.27 1.35
CA SER A 417 -27.11 -7.49 2.59
C SER A 417 -25.86 -6.71 3.00
N ASP A 418 -24.69 -7.28 2.74
CA ASP A 418 -23.40 -6.77 3.23
C ASP A 418 -22.43 -6.42 2.08
N ASN A 419 -22.98 -6.14 0.88
CA ASN A 419 -22.21 -5.91 -0.34
C ASN A 419 -21.24 -7.07 -0.67
N GLU A 420 -21.70 -8.31 -0.53
CA GLU A 420 -20.91 -9.53 -0.78
C GLU A 420 -20.62 -9.73 -2.27
N GLN A 421 -21.47 -9.20 -3.14
CA GLN A 421 -21.33 -9.32 -4.59
C GLN A 421 -21.18 -7.95 -5.25
N VAL A 422 -20.39 -7.92 -6.33
CA VAL A 422 -20.23 -6.77 -7.22
C VAL A 422 -20.83 -7.07 -8.58
N GLU A 423 -21.67 -6.17 -9.08
CA GLU A 423 -22.21 -6.24 -10.45
C GLU A 423 -21.36 -5.36 -11.36
N LEU A 424 -20.78 -5.96 -12.41
CA LEU A 424 -19.92 -5.29 -13.37
C LEU A 424 -20.50 -5.35 -14.78
N LEU A 425 -20.45 -4.22 -15.48
CA LEU A 425 -20.65 -4.17 -16.93
C LEU A 425 -19.32 -4.41 -17.62
N GLY A 426 -19.19 -5.53 -18.34
CA GLY A 426 -17.93 -5.93 -18.96
C GLY A 426 -18.15 -6.77 -20.21
N GLY A 427 -17.08 -6.87 -21.01
CA GLY A 427 -16.97 -7.80 -22.12
C GLY A 427 -16.43 -9.15 -21.67
N ASN A 428 -16.58 -10.17 -22.50
CA ASN A 428 -16.19 -11.56 -22.22
C ASN A 428 -16.86 -12.15 -20.95
N GLN A 429 -18.06 -11.67 -20.61
CA GLN A 429 -18.84 -12.18 -19.47
C GLN A 429 -19.91 -13.12 -20.02
N SER A 430 -19.69 -14.43 -19.86
CA SER A 430 -20.48 -15.46 -20.57
C SER A 430 -20.48 -15.22 -22.08
N ASP A 431 -19.29 -14.97 -22.63
CA ASP A 431 -19.03 -14.77 -24.06
C ASP A 431 -19.73 -13.54 -24.66
N ARG A 432 -20.09 -12.56 -23.82
CA ARG A 432 -20.92 -11.39 -24.17
C ARG A 432 -20.46 -10.09 -23.51
N VAL A 433 -20.97 -8.97 -24.02
CA VAL A 433 -21.01 -7.69 -23.26
C VAL A 433 -22.31 -7.67 -22.45
N THR A 434 -22.21 -7.76 -21.12
CA THR A 434 -23.40 -7.81 -20.25
C THR A 434 -23.06 -7.37 -18.83
N LEU A 435 -24.09 -7.26 -17.97
CA LEU A 435 -23.93 -7.16 -16.52
C LEU A 435 -23.75 -8.55 -15.92
N THR A 436 -22.76 -8.74 -15.06
CA THR A 436 -22.52 -10.02 -14.37
C THR A 436 -22.10 -9.77 -12.93
N LYS A 437 -22.50 -10.69 -12.06
CA LYS A 437 -22.22 -10.65 -10.63
C LYS A 437 -20.96 -11.46 -10.36
N PHE A 438 -20.09 -10.90 -9.53
CA PHE A 438 -18.88 -11.55 -9.04
C PHE A 438 -18.81 -11.42 -7.53
N ASP A 439 -18.12 -12.35 -6.88
CA ASP A 439 -17.84 -12.26 -5.46
C ASP A 439 -16.90 -11.08 -5.20
N ARG A 440 -17.22 -10.24 -4.21
CA ARG A 440 -16.43 -9.03 -3.91
C ARG A 440 -15.00 -9.38 -3.50
N ALA A 441 -14.76 -10.55 -2.93
CA ALA A 441 -13.41 -10.96 -2.53
C ALA A 441 -12.47 -11.28 -3.69
N LYS A 442 -12.99 -11.34 -4.93
CA LYS A 442 -12.18 -11.43 -6.15
C LYS A 442 -11.59 -10.08 -6.56
N ILE A 443 -12.03 -8.97 -6.00
CA ILE A 443 -11.55 -7.65 -6.39
C ILE A 443 -10.08 -7.48 -5.96
N LEU A 444 -9.24 -7.16 -6.95
CA LEU A 444 -7.81 -6.87 -6.78
C LEU A 444 -7.55 -5.37 -6.67
N ALA A 445 -8.29 -4.58 -7.45
CA ALA A 445 -8.20 -3.12 -7.46
C ALA A 445 -9.50 -2.49 -7.98
N ILE A 446 -9.83 -1.33 -7.43
CA ILE A 446 -10.86 -0.44 -7.96
C ILE A 446 -10.17 0.88 -8.31
N ARG A 447 -10.30 1.32 -9.56
CA ARG A 447 -9.57 2.46 -10.12
C ARG A 447 -10.51 3.53 -10.62
N TRP A 448 -10.16 4.79 -10.34
CA TRP A 448 -10.96 5.95 -10.72
C TRP A 448 -10.11 7.04 -11.40
N GLN A 449 -10.70 7.72 -12.37
CA GLN A 449 -10.12 8.93 -12.96
C GLN A 449 -10.84 10.15 -12.38
N SER A 450 -10.27 10.74 -11.33
CA SER A 450 -10.79 11.96 -10.71
C SER A 450 -10.50 13.16 -11.61
N ALA A 451 -11.55 13.92 -11.93
CA ALA A 451 -11.44 15.16 -12.69
C ALA A 451 -10.78 16.26 -11.85
N ALA A 452 -11.12 16.34 -10.57
CA ALA A 452 -10.58 17.27 -9.58
C ALA A 452 -9.09 17.03 -9.40
N LYS A 453 -8.63 15.77 -9.25
CA LYS A 453 -7.20 15.48 -9.16
C LYS A 453 -6.45 15.83 -10.45
N THR A 454 -7.06 15.56 -11.61
CA THR A 454 -6.48 15.96 -12.90
C THR A 454 -6.33 17.48 -13.00
N GLN A 455 -7.33 18.22 -12.55
CA GLN A 455 -7.31 19.68 -12.51
C GLN A 455 -6.25 20.20 -11.53
N ASP A 456 -6.14 19.56 -10.35
CA ASP A 456 -5.13 19.85 -9.34
C ASP A 456 -3.72 19.67 -9.92
N ASP A 457 -3.43 18.51 -10.50
CA ASP A 457 -2.13 18.21 -11.11
C ASP A 457 -1.76 19.21 -12.22
N ASN A 458 -2.71 19.53 -13.11
CA ASN A 458 -2.52 20.47 -14.21
C ASN A 458 -2.29 21.90 -13.72
N ALA A 459 -3.08 22.37 -12.77
CA ALA A 459 -2.96 23.72 -12.24
C ALA A 459 -1.67 23.92 -11.46
N ALA A 460 -1.28 22.91 -10.68
CA ALA A 460 0.00 22.90 -10.02
C ALA A 460 1.17 22.81 -11.01
N GLY A 461 0.96 22.19 -12.18
CA GLY A 461 1.88 22.21 -13.33
C GLY A 461 2.03 23.58 -14.00
N ALA A 462 0.94 24.36 -14.08
CA ALA A 462 0.92 25.69 -14.67
C ALA A 462 1.44 26.79 -13.74
N ALA A 463 1.46 26.56 -12.42
CA ALA A 463 2.01 27.48 -11.44
C ALA A 463 3.51 27.70 -11.70
N ASN A 464 3.91 28.93 -11.99
CA ASN A 464 5.32 29.27 -12.17
C ASN A 464 6.00 29.54 -10.82
N ALA A 465 7.31 29.28 -10.74
CA ALA A 465 8.09 29.48 -9.52
C ALA A 465 8.02 30.92 -8.98
N GLY A 466 7.76 31.91 -9.85
CA GLY A 466 7.55 33.30 -9.44
C GLY A 466 6.29 33.49 -8.59
N GLN A 467 5.16 32.91 -9.01
CA GLN A 467 3.90 32.93 -8.25
C GLN A 467 4.05 32.25 -6.88
N LEU A 468 4.83 31.16 -6.80
CA LEU A 468 5.02 30.40 -5.57
C LEU A 468 6.16 30.93 -4.69
N SER A 469 6.95 31.89 -5.17
CA SER A 469 8.21 32.32 -4.56
C SER A 469 8.03 32.79 -3.12
N THR A 470 6.98 33.57 -2.82
CA THR A 470 6.70 34.06 -1.48
C THR A 470 6.45 32.92 -0.49
N LEU A 471 5.66 31.92 -0.87
CA LEU A 471 5.38 30.76 -0.01
C LEU A 471 6.59 29.85 0.13
N LEU A 472 7.34 29.61 -0.95
CA LEU A 472 8.59 28.83 -0.92
C LEU A 472 9.63 29.48 -0.01
N ASP A 473 9.79 30.80 -0.09
CA ASP A 473 10.70 31.54 0.78
C ASP A 473 10.23 31.57 2.22
N PHE A 474 8.92 31.64 2.45
CA PHE A 474 8.35 31.54 3.78
C PHE A 474 8.67 30.18 4.42
N ILE A 475 8.39 29.08 3.72
CA ILE A 475 8.70 27.73 4.21
C ILE A 475 10.22 27.59 4.44
N GLY A 476 11.03 27.95 3.45
CA GLY A 476 12.49 27.83 3.55
C GLY A 476 13.10 28.68 4.67
N GLN A 477 12.51 29.85 4.97
CA GLN A 477 12.94 30.70 6.08
C GLN A 477 12.84 29.98 7.42
N PHE A 478 11.72 29.29 7.67
CA PHE A 478 11.48 28.63 8.95
C PHE A 478 12.12 27.23 9.02
N GLU A 479 12.24 26.52 7.91
CA GLU A 479 12.89 25.20 7.87
C GLU A 479 14.43 25.29 7.97
N SER A 480 15.05 26.31 7.38
CA SER A 480 16.52 26.35 7.25
C SER A 480 17.15 27.74 7.20
N GLY A 481 16.39 28.82 7.33
CA GLY A 481 16.88 30.18 7.07
C GLY A 481 17.18 30.42 5.58
N LYS A 482 16.41 29.79 4.69
CA LYS A 482 16.53 29.82 3.22
C LYS A 482 17.83 29.20 2.68
N ASN A 483 18.48 28.35 3.45
CA ASN A 483 19.80 27.83 3.11
C ASN A 483 19.73 26.48 2.36
N TYR A 484 20.08 26.50 1.08
CA TYR A 484 20.14 25.30 0.23
C TYR A 484 21.23 24.30 0.64
N ASN A 485 22.23 24.72 1.42
CA ASN A 485 23.28 23.85 1.95
C ASN A 485 22.97 23.31 3.36
N ALA A 486 21.84 23.68 3.97
CA ALA A 486 21.48 23.23 5.30
C ALA A 486 21.34 21.69 5.38
N PHE A 487 21.59 21.15 6.56
CA PHE A 487 21.20 19.79 6.92
C PHE A 487 20.82 19.73 8.40
N PHE A 488 20.20 18.64 8.83
CA PHE A 488 19.66 18.51 10.17
C PHE A 488 20.70 18.86 11.26
N GLY A 489 20.32 19.76 12.18
CA GLY A 489 21.19 20.25 13.26
C GLY A 489 22.27 21.26 12.82
N LYS A 490 22.35 21.61 11.52
CA LYS A 490 23.33 22.54 10.94
C LYS A 490 22.68 23.43 9.86
N SER A 491 21.69 24.23 10.25
CA SER A 491 21.02 25.19 9.35
C SER A 491 21.95 26.25 8.76
N GLY A 492 23.04 26.58 9.44
CA GLY A 492 24.07 27.51 8.95
C GLY A 492 25.18 26.88 8.10
N ASN A 493 25.07 25.61 7.67
CA ASN A 493 26.09 24.99 6.84
C ASN A 493 26.27 25.74 5.52
N THR A 494 27.51 26.08 5.18
CA THR A 494 27.82 26.80 3.95
C THR A 494 28.27 25.87 2.83
N ASP A 495 29.16 24.91 3.14
CA ASP A 495 29.79 24.08 2.10
C ASP A 495 30.41 22.76 2.61
N ASN A 496 30.17 22.36 3.87
CA ASN A 496 30.78 21.13 4.42
C ASN A 496 29.74 20.21 5.11
N PRO A 497 29.13 19.26 4.38
CA PRO A 497 29.35 19.00 2.95
C PRO A 497 28.64 20.03 2.04
N PRO A 498 29.01 20.09 0.75
CA PRO A 498 28.43 21.00 -0.24
C PRO A 498 27.06 20.48 -0.74
N VAL A 499 26.07 20.37 0.17
CA VAL A 499 24.77 19.72 -0.05
C VAL A 499 24.09 20.16 -1.37
N ALA A 500 24.10 21.45 -1.70
CA ALA A 500 23.46 21.98 -2.89
C ALA A 500 24.19 21.66 -4.22
N SER A 501 25.42 21.14 -4.15
CA SER A 501 26.22 20.76 -5.32
C SER A 501 26.40 19.25 -5.48
N MET A 502 25.94 18.46 -4.50
CA MET A 502 25.97 17.01 -4.54
C MET A 502 24.90 16.45 -5.49
N LYS A 503 25.17 15.30 -6.10
CA LYS A 503 24.15 14.52 -6.79
C LYS A 503 23.12 13.99 -5.80
N VAL A 504 21.90 13.77 -6.25
CA VAL A 504 20.84 13.16 -5.44
C VAL A 504 21.28 11.80 -4.86
N SER A 505 22.01 10.98 -5.61
CA SER A 505 22.59 9.73 -5.10
C SER A 505 23.57 9.95 -3.94
N GLU A 506 24.39 11.00 -4.00
CA GLU A 506 25.33 11.36 -2.94
C GLU A 506 24.61 11.93 -1.72
N ILE A 507 23.52 12.67 -1.93
CA ILE A 507 22.63 13.12 -0.85
C ILE A 507 22.01 11.93 -0.13
N LEU A 508 21.50 10.91 -0.84
CA LEU A 508 20.97 9.70 -0.21
C LEU A 508 22.03 9.01 0.67
N ILE A 509 23.26 8.87 0.17
CA ILE A 509 24.39 8.32 0.94
C ILE A 509 24.70 9.19 2.16
N PHE A 510 24.68 10.52 2.02
CA PHE A 510 24.92 11.43 3.13
C PHE A 510 23.82 11.35 4.18
N GLN A 511 22.57 11.28 3.75
CA GLN A 511 21.41 11.08 4.62
C GLN A 511 21.50 9.76 5.40
N ASP A 512 21.96 8.67 4.77
CA ASP A 512 22.24 7.40 5.44
C ASP A 512 23.34 7.54 6.50
N LYS A 513 24.44 8.23 6.18
CA LYS A 513 25.51 8.50 7.14
C LYS A 513 25.05 9.36 8.32
N MET A 514 24.14 10.31 8.11
CA MET A 514 23.58 11.14 9.19
C MET A 514 22.77 10.30 10.19
N VAL A 515 21.93 9.41 9.67
CA VAL A 515 21.12 8.51 10.50
C VAL A 515 22.01 7.52 11.25
N ALA A 516 23.03 6.94 10.58
CA ALA A 516 23.94 5.98 11.18
C ALA A 516 24.86 6.55 12.28
N ASN A 517 25.28 7.83 12.18
CA ASN A 517 26.30 8.40 13.08
C ASN A 517 25.77 9.00 14.40
N ASN A 518 24.48 9.32 14.54
CA ASN A 518 23.81 9.47 15.85
C ASN A 518 22.32 9.92 15.86
N LYS A 519 21.68 10.46 14.80
CA LYS A 519 20.60 11.47 15.06
C LYS A 519 19.36 11.43 14.19
N ILE A 520 18.23 11.06 14.81
CA ILE A 520 16.83 11.56 14.72
C ILE A 520 16.22 11.88 13.33
N SER A 521 16.91 12.59 12.43
CA SER A 521 16.39 13.03 11.14
C SER A 521 17.48 13.07 10.05
N SER A 522 17.07 12.81 8.82
CA SER A 522 17.89 12.87 7.61
C SER A 522 17.66 14.14 6.77
N ALA A 523 17.05 15.18 7.35
CA ALA A 523 16.66 16.37 6.61
C ALA A 523 17.84 17.12 5.96
N CYS A 524 17.70 17.46 4.67
CA CYS A 524 18.67 18.22 3.89
C CYS A 524 18.02 19.37 3.11
N GLY A 525 18.80 20.41 2.84
CA GLY A 525 18.46 21.51 1.96
C GLY A 525 17.54 22.58 2.56
N LYS A 526 17.15 23.54 1.70
CA LYS A 526 16.31 24.70 2.05
C LYS A 526 15.00 24.29 2.71
N TYR A 527 14.45 23.16 2.27
CA TYR A 527 13.14 22.65 2.67
C TYR A 527 13.20 21.45 3.62
N GLN A 528 14.39 21.12 4.14
CA GLN A 528 14.60 20.02 5.10
C GLN A 528 14.01 18.67 4.62
N ILE A 529 14.21 18.34 3.34
CA ILE A 529 13.68 17.11 2.73
C ILE A 529 14.38 15.91 3.35
N VAL A 530 13.60 15.04 4.00
CA VAL A 530 14.10 13.79 4.59
C VAL A 530 14.27 12.69 3.54
N ARG A 531 15.10 11.69 3.85
CA ARG A 531 15.47 10.63 2.91
C ARG A 531 14.27 9.86 2.35
N LYS A 532 13.31 9.49 3.20
CA LYS A 532 12.10 8.78 2.78
C LYS A 532 11.33 9.58 1.72
N THR A 533 11.12 10.87 1.99
CA THR A 533 10.46 11.80 1.06
C THR A 533 11.23 11.93 -0.26
N LEU A 534 12.56 12.06 -0.21
CA LEU A 534 13.38 12.14 -1.42
C LEU A 534 13.30 10.87 -2.28
N LYS A 535 13.32 9.67 -1.66
CA LYS A 535 13.10 8.40 -2.37
C LYS A 535 11.72 8.32 -3.02
N GLY A 536 10.68 8.81 -2.36
CA GLY A 536 9.34 8.92 -2.93
C GLY A 536 9.33 9.80 -4.19
N LEU A 537 9.94 10.98 -4.13
CA LEU A 537 10.04 11.90 -5.26
C LEU A 537 10.84 11.32 -6.45
N ILE A 538 11.88 10.51 -6.17
CA ILE A 538 12.62 9.77 -7.20
C ILE A 538 11.73 8.71 -7.86
N SER A 539 11.00 7.94 -7.05
CA SER A 539 10.12 6.87 -7.53
C SER A 539 8.96 7.42 -8.38
N SER A 540 8.47 8.61 -8.02
CA SER A 540 7.46 9.35 -8.80
C SER A 540 8.03 10.04 -10.04
N GLY A 541 9.33 9.93 -10.32
CA GLY A 541 9.98 10.50 -11.50
C GLY A 541 10.18 12.01 -11.47
N VAL A 542 10.01 12.66 -10.31
CA VAL A 542 10.19 14.12 -10.15
C VAL A 542 11.66 14.50 -10.30
N ILE A 543 12.58 13.65 -9.83
CA ILE A 543 14.02 13.86 -9.92
C ILE A 543 14.74 12.52 -10.10
N LYS A 544 15.88 12.51 -10.79
CA LYS A 544 16.71 11.32 -10.97
C LYS A 544 17.84 11.31 -9.94
N THR A 545 18.32 10.11 -9.61
CA THR A 545 19.49 9.94 -8.74
C THR A 545 20.76 10.59 -9.29
N THR A 546 20.84 10.78 -10.61
CA THR A 546 21.95 11.43 -11.31
C THR A 546 21.89 12.95 -11.31
N ASP A 547 20.74 13.54 -10.98
CA ASP A 547 20.56 14.99 -10.99
C ASP A 547 21.27 15.62 -9.79
N VAL A 548 21.65 16.89 -9.92
CA VAL A 548 22.27 17.66 -8.83
C VAL A 548 21.18 18.15 -7.89
N PHE A 549 21.40 18.11 -6.57
CA PHE A 549 20.49 18.66 -5.56
C PHE A 549 20.58 20.20 -5.47
N SER A 550 20.59 20.84 -6.64
CA SER A 550 20.77 22.28 -6.84
C SER A 550 19.62 23.09 -6.25
N PRO A 551 19.80 24.41 -6.03
CA PRO A 551 18.71 25.27 -5.55
C PRO A 551 17.42 25.15 -6.39
N ALA A 552 17.55 25.16 -7.72
CA ALA A 552 16.42 24.99 -8.62
C ALA A 552 15.73 23.62 -8.47
N ASN A 553 16.50 22.55 -8.30
CA ASN A 553 15.94 21.22 -8.08
C ASN A 553 15.32 21.07 -6.69
N GLN A 554 15.88 21.70 -5.65
CA GLN A 554 15.25 21.74 -4.32
C GLN A 554 13.91 22.48 -4.35
N ASP A 555 13.83 23.62 -5.05
CA ASP A 555 12.57 24.35 -5.24
C ASP A 555 11.55 23.51 -6.01
N MET A 556 11.98 22.84 -7.10
CA MET A 556 11.13 21.91 -7.86
C MET A 556 10.59 20.78 -6.98
N LEU A 557 11.41 20.20 -6.10
CA LEU A 557 11.00 19.16 -5.16
C LEU A 557 9.99 19.69 -4.13
N ALA A 558 10.20 20.89 -3.58
CA ALA A 558 9.25 21.51 -2.66
C ALA A 558 7.92 21.80 -3.35
N ILE A 559 7.93 22.27 -4.60
CA ILE A 559 6.70 22.45 -5.40
C ILE A 559 6.01 21.10 -5.58
N ALA A 560 6.73 20.03 -5.94
CA ALA A 560 6.16 18.69 -6.07
C ALA A 560 5.49 18.21 -4.78
N LEU A 561 6.08 18.48 -3.62
CA LEU A 561 5.48 18.19 -2.32
C LEU A 561 4.21 19.02 -2.07
N MET A 562 4.21 20.32 -2.41
CA MET A 562 3.00 21.14 -2.33
C MET A 562 1.88 20.61 -3.25
N LYS A 563 2.22 20.09 -4.45
CA LYS A 563 1.22 19.43 -5.34
C LYS A 563 0.56 18.26 -4.62
N GLY A 564 1.38 17.40 -4.00
CA GLY A 564 0.89 16.29 -3.17
C GLY A 564 0.07 16.73 -1.95
N ARG A 565 0.08 18.02 -1.59
CA ARG A 565 -0.73 18.62 -0.52
C ARG A 565 -1.93 19.44 -1.02
N GLY A 566 -2.25 19.36 -2.32
CA GLY A 566 -3.45 19.97 -2.90
C GLY A 566 -3.26 21.39 -3.47
N LEU A 567 -2.03 21.73 -3.88
CA LEU A 567 -1.70 23.07 -4.39
C LEU A 567 -2.57 23.51 -5.56
N GLY A 568 -2.76 22.70 -6.59
CA GLY A 568 -3.54 23.09 -7.75
C GLY A 568 -5.04 23.21 -7.46
N SER A 569 -5.59 22.36 -6.59
CA SER A 569 -6.96 22.47 -6.09
C SER A 569 -7.14 23.80 -5.36
N PHE A 570 -6.16 24.21 -4.54
CA PHE A 570 -6.16 25.53 -3.93
C PHE A 570 -6.13 26.66 -4.97
N LEU A 571 -5.24 26.58 -5.96
CA LEU A 571 -5.08 27.62 -6.99
C LEU A 571 -6.29 27.77 -7.94
N THR A 572 -7.02 26.68 -8.20
CA THR A 572 -8.11 26.67 -9.19
C THR A 572 -9.48 27.00 -8.64
N ASN A 573 -9.67 26.81 -7.34
CA ASN A 573 -10.95 27.05 -6.69
C ASN A 573 -11.00 28.45 -6.06
N PRO A 574 -12.19 29.05 -5.91
CA PRO A 574 -12.34 30.32 -5.21
C PRO A 574 -11.75 30.28 -3.81
N MET A 575 -10.95 31.29 -3.47
CA MET A 575 -10.30 31.43 -2.17
C MET A 575 -11.33 31.76 -1.07
N THR A 576 -11.87 30.73 -0.42
CA THR A 576 -12.67 30.89 0.80
C THR A 576 -11.78 30.72 2.04
N GLY A 577 -12.19 31.29 3.18
CA GLY A 577 -11.48 31.12 4.45
C GLY A 577 -11.22 29.65 4.78
N ASP A 578 -12.24 28.80 4.66
CA ASP A 578 -12.11 27.36 4.93
C ASP A 578 -11.08 26.68 4.02
N ARG A 579 -11.06 26.98 2.72
CA ARG A 579 -10.08 26.36 1.79
C ARG A 579 -8.65 26.78 2.12
N VAL A 580 -8.44 28.05 2.49
CA VAL A 580 -7.13 28.53 2.94
C VAL A 580 -6.69 27.77 4.18
N GLN A 581 -7.55 27.65 5.19
CA GLN A 581 -7.22 26.90 6.40
C GLN A 581 -6.98 25.41 6.13
N GLN A 582 -7.74 24.77 5.22
CA GLN A 582 -7.50 23.38 4.86
C GLN A 582 -6.16 23.19 4.14
N PHE A 583 -5.81 24.07 3.20
CA PHE A 583 -4.54 23.98 2.49
C PHE A 583 -3.35 24.27 3.44
N MET A 584 -3.48 25.24 4.34
CA MET A 584 -2.51 25.46 5.42
C MET A 584 -2.30 24.20 6.27
N LEU A 585 -3.38 23.51 6.67
CA LEU A 585 -3.27 22.26 7.43
C LEU A 585 -2.54 21.19 6.62
N SER A 586 -2.83 21.04 5.33
CA SER A 586 -2.14 20.08 4.44
C SER A 586 -0.65 20.38 4.31
N LEU A 587 -0.25 21.65 4.22
CA LEU A 587 1.15 22.05 4.20
C LEU A 587 1.84 21.85 5.56
N ALA A 588 1.14 22.05 6.68
CA ALA A 588 1.67 21.77 8.03
C ALA A 588 1.89 20.27 8.29
N LYS A 589 1.22 19.39 7.53
CA LYS A 589 1.53 17.96 7.51
C LYS A 589 2.82 17.64 6.74
N GLU A 590 3.35 18.55 5.94
CA GLU A 590 4.62 18.36 5.22
C GLU A 590 5.81 18.98 5.97
N TRP A 591 5.66 20.24 6.38
CA TRP A 591 6.72 21.02 7.03
C TRP A 591 6.43 21.25 8.51
N ALA A 592 7.25 20.65 9.37
CA ALA A 592 7.02 20.63 10.81
C ALA A 592 7.09 22.03 11.46
N SER A 593 7.79 22.98 10.83
CA SER A 593 7.86 24.37 11.30
C SER A 593 6.56 25.16 11.07
N MET A 594 5.67 24.68 10.19
CA MET A 594 4.40 25.35 9.90
C MET A 594 3.36 25.05 10.99
N PRO A 595 2.58 26.05 11.44
CA PRO A 595 1.57 25.88 12.47
C PRO A 595 0.28 25.27 11.90
N VAL A 596 -0.42 24.50 12.72
CA VAL A 596 -1.80 24.11 12.40
C VAL A 596 -2.74 25.33 12.47
N PRO A 597 -3.67 25.47 11.51
CA PRO A 597 -4.54 26.64 11.41
C PRO A 597 -5.71 26.64 12.39
N PHE A 598 -6.08 25.49 12.95
CA PHE A 598 -7.16 25.36 13.92
C PHE A 598 -6.93 24.10 14.75
N ASP A 599 -7.66 23.98 15.85
CA ASP A 599 -7.58 22.81 16.73
C ASP A 599 -7.91 21.54 15.94
N THR A 600 -6.95 20.62 15.88
CA THR A 600 -7.03 19.47 15.00
C THR A 600 -6.31 18.27 15.59
N ARG A 601 -6.44 17.12 14.94
CA ARG A 601 -5.63 15.94 15.25
C ARG A 601 -4.25 16.12 14.61
N GLY A 602 -3.21 16.27 15.44
CA GLY A 602 -1.82 16.17 15.02
C GLY A 602 -1.36 14.72 14.96
N ARG A 603 -0.11 14.49 14.53
CA ARG A 603 0.47 13.15 14.33
C ARG A 603 0.41 12.27 15.58
N PHE A 604 0.74 12.84 16.74
CA PHE A 604 0.86 12.11 18.00
C PHE A 604 -0.31 12.35 18.96
N ARG A 605 -0.88 13.56 18.93
CA ARG A 605 -1.97 13.98 19.81
C ARG A 605 -2.86 15.01 19.14
N ARG A 606 -3.95 15.41 19.80
CA ARG A 606 -4.65 16.64 19.43
C ARG A 606 -3.73 17.84 19.68
N VAL A 607 -3.75 18.78 18.75
CA VAL A 607 -2.93 19.99 18.75
C VAL A 607 -3.82 21.21 18.58
N ALA A 608 -3.49 22.28 19.29
CA ALA A 608 -4.20 23.55 19.21
C ALA A 608 -3.69 24.40 18.04
N ARG A 609 -4.50 25.36 17.58
CA ARG A 609 -4.06 26.39 16.61
C ARG A 609 -2.70 26.97 17.00
N GLY A 610 -1.77 27.05 16.05
CA GLY A 610 -0.42 27.57 16.27
C GLY A 610 0.62 26.52 16.67
N GLU A 611 0.22 25.31 17.08
CA GLU A 611 1.16 24.23 17.34
C GLU A 611 1.62 23.55 16.05
N SER A 612 2.75 22.83 16.09
CA SER A 612 3.15 21.95 14.98
C SER A 612 2.19 20.78 14.86
N TYR A 613 1.93 20.31 13.64
CA TYR A 613 1.25 19.04 13.40
C TYR A 613 1.95 17.86 14.11
N TYR A 614 3.26 17.97 14.33
CA TYR A 614 4.13 16.96 14.93
C TYR A 614 4.42 17.17 16.42
N ALA A 615 3.70 18.10 17.08
CA ALA A 615 3.95 18.38 18.50
C ALA A 615 3.88 17.11 19.36
N SER A 616 4.82 17.00 20.32
CA SER A 616 5.06 15.86 21.24
C SER A 616 6.06 14.78 20.79
N ASP A 617 6.76 14.92 19.67
CA ASP A 617 7.92 14.06 19.35
C ASP A 617 9.25 14.50 20.01
N GLY A 618 9.23 15.59 20.77
CA GLY A 618 10.41 16.14 21.43
C GLY A 618 11.37 16.91 20.52
N VAL A 619 11.09 17.00 19.22
CA VAL A 619 12.01 17.55 18.20
C VAL A 619 11.34 18.66 17.40
N ASN A 620 10.13 18.42 16.90
CA ASN A 620 9.41 19.29 16.01
C ASN A 620 8.56 20.34 16.76
N LYS A 621 8.61 21.58 16.27
CA LYS A 621 7.94 22.74 16.84
C LYS A 621 7.55 23.68 15.72
N SER A 622 6.42 24.38 15.85
CA SER A 622 6.12 25.46 14.94
C SER A 622 7.03 26.65 15.24
N LEU A 623 7.50 27.32 14.19
CA LEU A 623 8.45 28.44 14.28
C LEU A 623 7.85 29.76 13.78
N THR A 624 6.56 29.78 13.44
CA THR A 624 5.84 30.95 12.92
C THR A 624 4.40 30.97 13.45
N THR A 625 3.65 32.04 13.17
CA THR A 625 2.24 32.15 13.59
C THR A 625 1.28 31.74 12.48
N PRO A 626 0.08 31.25 12.81
CA PRO A 626 -0.96 30.97 11.82
C PRO A 626 -1.26 32.16 10.90
N GLU A 627 -1.20 33.38 11.41
CA GLU A 627 -1.53 34.61 10.66
C GLU A 627 -0.48 34.91 9.59
N LEU A 628 0.81 34.77 9.94
CA LEU A 628 1.90 34.95 8.98
C LEU A 628 1.89 33.83 7.92
N PHE A 629 1.60 32.60 8.35
CA PHE A 629 1.48 31.48 7.42
C PHE A 629 0.29 31.63 6.49
N GLU A 630 -0.86 32.07 6.99
CA GLU A 630 -2.04 32.35 6.19
C GLU A 630 -1.76 33.43 5.14
N ALA A 631 -1.06 34.50 5.50
CA ALA A 631 -0.66 35.54 4.57
C ALA A 631 0.25 35.00 3.44
N ALA A 632 1.22 34.14 3.79
CA ALA A 632 2.08 33.48 2.80
C ALA A 632 1.28 32.55 1.87
N VAL A 633 0.34 31.77 2.39
CA VAL A 633 -0.51 30.88 1.59
C VAL A 633 -1.44 31.68 0.68
N ARG A 634 -2.03 32.78 1.16
CA ARG A 634 -2.87 33.65 0.32
C ARG A 634 -2.08 34.31 -0.81
N SER A 635 -0.78 34.57 -0.62
CA SER A 635 0.04 35.25 -1.63
C SER A 635 0.20 34.52 -2.96
N ILE A 636 -0.06 33.20 -2.96
CA ILE A 636 0.04 32.38 -4.18
C ILE A 636 -1.30 32.27 -4.92
N HIS A 637 -2.40 32.71 -4.31
CA HIS A 637 -3.74 32.72 -4.90
C HIS A 637 -3.99 34.10 -5.53
N ALA A 638 -3.93 34.17 -6.86
CA ALA A 638 -3.98 35.42 -7.62
C ALA A 638 -5.40 35.92 -7.86
#